data_AF-A0A0N0Z9N0-F1
#
_entry.id   AF-A0A0N0Z9N0-F1
#
_cell.length_a   1.000
_cell.length_b   1.000
_cell.length_c   1.000
_cell.angle_alpha   90.00
_cell.angle_beta   90.00
_cell.angle_gamma   90.00
#
_symmetry.space_group_name_H-M   'P 1'
#
loop_
_entity.id
_entity.type
_entity.pdbx_description
1 polymer ?
#
loop_
_entity_poly.entity_id
_entity_poly.type
_entity_poly.pdbx_seq_one_letter_code
_entity_poly.pdbx_strand_id
1 'polypeptide(L)'
;MQKKPQPSEPSEPEVPVMIKHKARISPFWLLPLVAIFIAGWLLLQQWSQQGTEITIQFSSAPGIVAGRTPIRYQGVEVGMVKSVAISQNMQTISVTASIHKDMKSALRAGTKFWLVTPKASLAGVSGLDALVGGNYIGMMPGEGAEAHNYVAQDSQPQFHMDAGQLLIYLSASDLGSLHENSAVYYRKVPVGYIYDYSILPDSRGVSIAVVIEKRYAHLVKQDSQFWNVSGVQGEFDLRSGASVKMESLSAVINGAVAFDSPENSPAAEQDQNFPLLAARDIANIENQYGPESLRLTLTSPETYGVNAGQPIVYRGIKIGEVLARNLSNENVIFNIGILDEYRHLIRENSKFVANSRVDVQFGLNGVQFQGATPQEWLEGGIHLLAGSGAPTNSTETYPLYRSDENAQAGVIGSEPTTSITLETNTLPDIQAGSIVLYRQFKVGEIVSIKPHAKGFSINVHISRQYRNLLTDNSVFWAEGGAKVQLNGHGLTVQAAPLSRAIKGAISFDNFSGVVVNDERRHTLYPNETAAKAIGSVITLTTFDASKLSVGMPIRYLGIDIGQIESMKLSANKSEVHAQAILYPQYVQSFSIAGSRFAVVTPELSSAGVSNLDSLLQPYINAEPGRGTKNRYLFALQTANITDSRYLDGMTIVLDASEIGALQVGTPILFRGLEIGTVTGFTLGELSDRVYVSTRIGKEYQYLIRDNTEFWLASGYNLSFGLTGGVVKSGTFKQFVRGGIAIATPPTVPLSNPAKAEQHFILKLEPPKDWQEWGTAIPKR
;
A
#
# COMPACT_ATOMS: atom_id res chain seq x y z
N MET A 1 -33.52 -47.05 117.95
CA MET A 1 -34.28 -47.29 119.19
C MET A 1 -35.52 -48.09 118.86
N GLN A 2 -35.59 -49.32 119.38
CA GLN A 2 -36.80 -50.14 119.34
C GLN A 2 -37.84 -49.57 120.30
N LYS A 3 -39.12 -49.57 119.92
CA LYS A 3 -40.19 -49.87 120.88
C LYS A 3 -41.35 -50.56 120.18
N LYS A 4 -41.37 -51.87 120.41
CA LYS A 4 -42.46 -52.82 120.17
C LYS A 4 -43.42 -52.74 121.38
N PRO A 5 -44.46 -53.58 121.43
CA PRO A 5 -45.85 -53.33 121.07
C PRO A 5 -46.77 -53.28 122.32
N GLN A 6 -48.07 -52.99 122.17
CA GLN A 6 -49.05 -53.79 122.90
C GLN A 6 -50.45 -53.70 122.27
N PRO A 7 -51.16 -54.83 122.13
CA PRO A 7 -52.45 -54.92 121.46
C PRO A 7 -53.62 -55.03 122.44
N SER A 8 -54.80 -55.01 121.81
CA SER A 8 -56.09 -55.61 122.20
C SER A 8 -56.83 -55.00 123.39
N GLU A 9 -58.04 -54.52 123.12
CA GLU A 9 -59.27 -55.12 123.67
C GLU A 9 -60.51 -54.73 122.80
N PRO A 10 -61.62 -55.49 122.90
CA PRO A 10 -62.64 -55.64 121.86
C PRO A 10 -64.02 -55.08 122.24
N SER A 11 -64.94 -55.14 121.25
CA SER A 11 -66.42 -55.14 121.35
C SER A 11 -67.06 -53.85 121.93
N GLU A 12 -68.13 -53.27 121.39
CA GLU A 12 -69.41 -53.85 120.94
C GLU A 12 -70.22 -52.74 120.18
N PRO A 13 -71.53 -52.88 119.89
CA PRO A 13 -72.08 -52.84 118.54
C PRO A 13 -72.82 -51.52 118.18
N GLU A 14 -72.99 -51.23 116.89
CA GLU A 14 -74.07 -50.32 116.44
C GLU A 14 -74.77 -50.84 115.17
N VAL A 15 -76.10 -50.75 115.23
CA VAL A 15 -77.15 -51.23 114.31
C VAL A 15 -77.25 -50.25 113.12
N PRO A 16 -77.75 -50.67 111.95
CA PRO A 16 -77.36 -50.12 110.66
C PRO A 16 -78.17 -48.89 110.26
N VAL A 17 -77.51 -47.98 109.53
CA VAL A 17 -78.18 -46.99 108.68
C VAL A 17 -77.74 -47.23 107.24
N MET A 18 -78.68 -47.64 106.39
CA MET A 18 -78.48 -47.70 104.95
C MET A 18 -78.32 -46.27 104.39
N ILE A 19 -77.09 -45.90 104.04
CA ILE A 19 -76.80 -44.74 103.20
C ILE A 19 -76.72 -45.21 101.74
N LYS A 20 -77.75 -44.91 100.95
CA LYS A 20 -77.70 -45.08 99.49
C LYS A 20 -76.79 -44.01 98.88
N HIS A 21 -75.53 -44.37 98.61
CA HIS A 21 -74.68 -43.57 97.72
C HIS A 21 -75.05 -43.84 96.26
N LYS A 22 -75.82 -42.92 95.66
CA LYS A 22 -76.00 -42.87 94.21
C LYS A 22 -74.72 -42.29 93.61
N ALA A 23 -73.80 -43.15 93.15
CA ALA A 23 -72.59 -42.74 92.45
C ALA A 23 -72.97 -42.09 91.11
N ARG A 24 -73.23 -40.77 91.12
CA ARG A 24 -73.27 -39.96 89.91
C ARG A 24 -71.84 -39.75 89.46
N ILE A 25 -71.44 -40.47 88.42
CA ILE A 25 -70.19 -40.16 87.69
C ILE A 25 -70.35 -38.72 87.18
N SER A 26 -69.50 -37.82 87.66
CA SER A 26 -69.55 -36.41 87.29
C SER A 26 -69.40 -36.28 85.75
N PRO A 27 -70.20 -35.44 85.08
CA PRO A 27 -70.09 -35.21 83.63
C PRO A 27 -68.70 -34.76 83.18
N PHE A 28 -67.86 -34.28 84.09
CA PHE A 28 -66.47 -33.90 83.80
C PHE A 28 -65.59 -35.07 83.32
N TRP A 29 -65.92 -36.32 83.64
CA TRP A 29 -65.18 -37.51 83.21
C TRP A 29 -65.50 -37.98 81.78
N LEU A 30 -66.48 -37.36 81.12
CA LEU A 30 -66.78 -37.60 79.70
C LEU A 30 -65.73 -36.94 78.78
N LEU A 31 -65.14 -35.83 79.22
CA LEU A 31 -64.21 -35.03 78.43
C LEU A 31 -62.89 -35.77 78.08
N PRO A 32 -62.23 -36.51 79.01
CA PRO A 32 -61.06 -37.34 78.68
C PRO A 32 -61.40 -38.49 77.71
N LEU A 33 -62.57 -39.11 77.86
CA LEU A 33 -63.01 -40.23 77.01
C LEU A 33 -63.29 -39.76 75.58
N VAL A 34 -63.95 -38.61 75.43
CA VAL A 34 -64.16 -37.96 74.12
C VAL A 34 -62.83 -37.54 73.50
N ALA A 35 -61.89 -37.01 74.29
CA ALA A 35 -60.56 -36.66 73.80
C ALA A 35 -59.78 -37.89 73.30
N ILE A 36 -59.82 -39.03 74.01
CA ILE A 36 -59.20 -40.29 73.57
C ILE A 36 -59.88 -40.81 72.29
N PHE A 37 -61.20 -40.70 72.18
CA PHE A 37 -61.93 -41.12 70.99
C PHE A 37 -61.56 -40.26 69.77
N ILE A 38 -61.50 -38.93 69.93
CA ILE A 38 -61.07 -38.01 68.87
C ILE A 38 -59.60 -38.26 68.51
N ALA A 39 -58.71 -38.44 69.50
CA ALA A 39 -57.31 -38.75 69.26
C ALA A 39 -57.14 -40.08 68.52
N GLY A 40 -57.86 -41.13 68.93
CA GLY A 40 -57.86 -42.43 68.25
C GLY A 40 -58.43 -42.36 66.83
N TRP A 41 -59.49 -41.57 66.63
CA TRP A 41 -60.06 -41.31 65.31
C TRP A 41 -59.08 -40.58 64.39
N LEU A 42 -58.42 -39.53 64.89
CA LEU A 42 -57.38 -38.80 64.16
C LEU A 42 -56.17 -39.70 63.83
N LEU A 43 -55.79 -40.59 64.75
CA LEU A 43 -54.69 -41.54 64.53
C LEU A 43 -55.02 -42.55 63.40
N LEU A 44 -56.24 -43.11 63.43
CA LEU A 44 -56.71 -44.02 62.37
C LEU A 44 -56.86 -43.30 61.02
N GLN A 45 -57.34 -42.06 61.03
CA GLN A 45 -57.46 -41.23 59.83
C GLN A 45 -56.07 -40.94 59.24
N GLN A 46 -55.08 -40.65 60.08
CA GLN A 46 -53.71 -40.40 59.65
C GLN A 46 -53.03 -41.65 59.09
N TRP A 47 -53.31 -42.84 59.65
CA TRP A 47 -52.79 -44.11 59.13
C TRP A 47 -53.45 -44.53 57.81
N SER A 48 -54.74 -44.24 57.63
CA SER A 48 -55.45 -44.54 56.39
C SER A 48 -55.05 -43.66 55.20
N GLN A 49 -54.44 -42.49 55.44
CA GLN A 49 -54.06 -41.51 54.41
C GLN A 49 -52.57 -41.58 53.98
N GLN A 50 -51.77 -42.48 54.55
CA GLN A 50 -50.36 -42.64 54.15
C GLN A 50 -50.25 -43.28 52.76
N GLY A 51 -49.56 -42.59 51.83
CA GLY A 51 -49.20 -43.10 50.50
C GLY A 51 -48.10 -44.17 50.55
N THR A 52 -47.87 -44.87 49.44
CA THR A 52 -46.80 -45.88 49.31
C THR A 52 -45.46 -45.19 49.13
N GLU A 53 -44.48 -45.47 49.99
CA GLU A 53 -43.13 -44.91 49.84
C GLU A 53 -42.29 -45.73 48.88
N ILE A 54 -41.62 -45.05 47.95
CA ILE A 54 -40.68 -45.63 46.98
C ILE A 54 -39.35 -44.89 47.01
N THR A 55 -38.29 -45.59 46.61
CA THR A 55 -36.95 -45.01 46.45
C THR A 55 -36.56 -45.05 44.98
N ILE A 56 -36.16 -43.90 44.44
CA ILE A 56 -35.72 -43.74 43.05
C ILE A 56 -34.26 -43.27 43.05
N GLN A 57 -33.38 -44.00 42.37
CA GLN A 57 -31.97 -43.67 42.23
C GLN A 57 -31.74 -42.87 40.95
N PHE A 58 -31.19 -41.66 41.09
CA PHE A 58 -30.81 -40.79 39.98
C PHE A 58 -29.28 -40.72 39.84
N SER A 59 -28.79 -40.66 38.61
CA SER A 59 -27.40 -40.29 38.29
C SER A 59 -27.11 -38.82 38.63
N SER A 60 -28.09 -37.95 38.37
CA SER A 60 -28.08 -36.53 38.73
C SER A 60 -29.51 -36.04 39.01
N ALA A 61 -29.69 -35.15 39.98
CA ALA A 61 -31.00 -34.70 40.46
C ALA A 61 -31.09 -33.16 40.63
N PRO A 62 -30.75 -32.36 39.60
CA PRO A 62 -30.81 -30.91 39.71
C PRO A 62 -32.25 -30.44 39.94
N GLY A 63 -32.45 -29.62 40.98
CA GLY A 63 -33.74 -29.00 41.28
C GLY A 63 -34.83 -29.94 41.81
N ILE A 64 -34.49 -31.17 42.24
CA ILE A 64 -35.41 -32.01 43.01
C ILE A 64 -35.41 -31.53 44.48
N VAL A 65 -36.58 -31.16 45.00
CA VAL A 65 -36.76 -30.60 46.35
C VAL A 65 -37.81 -31.38 47.12
N ALA A 66 -37.42 -31.80 48.33
CA ALA A 66 -38.32 -32.44 49.29
C ALA A 66 -39.56 -31.58 49.58
N GLY A 67 -40.75 -32.19 49.47
CA GLY A 67 -42.04 -31.55 49.70
C GLY A 67 -42.50 -30.60 48.59
N ARG A 68 -41.75 -30.46 47.49
CA ARG A 68 -42.09 -29.55 46.37
C ARG A 68 -42.07 -30.19 45.00
N THR A 69 -41.25 -31.22 44.77
CA THR A 69 -41.16 -31.88 43.47
C THR A 69 -42.23 -32.97 43.35
N PRO A 70 -43.24 -32.80 42.48
CA PRO A 70 -44.26 -33.81 42.28
C PRO A 70 -43.75 -34.94 41.39
N ILE A 71 -44.36 -36.11 41.54
CA ILE A 71 -44.28 -37.21 40.58
C ILE A 71 -45.54 -37.13 39.73
N ARG A 72 -45.38 -37.09 38.40
CA ARG A 72 -46.50 -36.96 37.45
C ARG A 72 -46.58 -38.13 36.50
N TYR A 73 -47.80 -38.60 36.28
CA TYR A 73 -48.16 -39.54 35.22
C TYR A 73 -49.14 -38.86 34.27
N GLN A 74 -48.79 -38.78 32.98
CA GLN A 74 -49.60 -38.10 31.95
C GLN A 74 -50.04 -36.67 32.35
N GLY A 75 -49.15 -35.93 33.03
CA GLY A 75 -49.42 -34.56 33.49
C GLY A 75 -50.19 -34.46 34.81
N VAL A 76 -50.70 -35.57 35.37
CA VAL A 76 -51.43 -35.60 36.65
C VAL A 76 -50.47 -35.89 37.80
N GLU A 77 -50.59 -35.16 38.91
CA GLU A 77 -49.81 -35.40 40.13
C GLU A 77 -50.27 -36.69 40.83
N VAL A 78 -49.33 -37.64 40.94
CA VAL A 78 -49.55 -38.99 41.47
C VAL A 78 -48.68 -39.28 42.71
N GLY A 79 -47.83 -38.34 43.11
CA GLY A 79 -47.02 -38.43 44.29
C GLY A 79 -46.14 -37.21 44.52
N MET A 80 -45.38 -37.23 45.61
CA MET A 80 -44.55 -36.11 46.05
C MET A 80 -43.23 -36.61 46.63
N VAL A 81 -42.12 -35.96 46.28
CA VAL A 81 -40.82 -36.25 46.87
C VAL A 81 -40.82 -35.92 48.36
N LYS A 82 -40.33 -36.84 49.20
CA LYS A 82 -40.25 -36.70 50.66
C LYS A 82 -38.85 -36.32 51.13
N SER A 83 -37.82 -36.96 50.58
CA SER A 83 -36.43 -36.68 50.93
C SER A 83 -35.49 -36.95 49.76
N VAL A 84 -34.37 -36.24 49.75
CA VAL A 84 -33.28 -36.42 48.79
C VAL A 84 -32.00 -36.63 49.61
N ALA A 85 -31.33 -37.75 49.38
CA ALA A 85 -30.08 -38.09 50.04
C ALA A 85 -29.05 -38.56 49.00
N ILE A 86 -27.79 -38.27 49.24
CA ILE A 86 -26.70 -38.84 48.44
C ILE A 86 -26.44 -40.26 48.97
N SER A 87 -26.30 -41.22 48.06
CA SER A 87 -25.98 -42.61 48.43
C SER A 87 -24.65 -42.70 49.17
N GLN A 88 -24.45 -43.73 49.99
CA GLN A 88 -23.21 -43.89 50.79
C GLN A 88 -21.93 -43.97 49.95
N ASN A 89 -22.02 -44.44 48.70
CA ASN A 89 -20.91 -44.49 47.75
C ASN A 89 -20.67 -43.16 46.99
N MET A 90 -21.45 -42.11 47.26
CA MET A 90 -21.41 -40.80 46.60
C MET A 90 -21.56 -40.83 45.06
N GLN A 91 -22.09 -41.93 44.50
CA GLN A 91 -22.23 -42.10 43.05
C GLN A 91 -23.65 -41.83 42.54
N THR A 92 -24.67 -41.91 43.41
CA THR A 92 -26.07 -41.75 43.02
C THR A 92 -26.84 -40.91 44.04
N ILE A 93 -27.97 -40.36 43.61
CA ILE A 93 -28.87 -39.57 44.45
C ILE A 93 -30.11 -40.42 44.69
N SER A 94 -30.34 -40.77 45.95
CA SER A 94 -31.49 -41.52 46.41
C SER A 94 -32.62 -40.56 46.77
N VAL A 95 -33.69 -40.62 45.99
CA VAL A 95 -34.90 -39.80 46.16
C VAL A 95 -35.99 -40.70 46.73
N THR A 96 -36.41 -40.43 47.96
CA THR A 96 -37.57 -41.10 48.56
C THR A 96 -38.81 -40.27 48.27
N ALA A 97 -39.84 -40.90 47.71
CA ALA A 97 -41.09 -40.24 47.35
C ALA A 97 -42.29 -41.03 47.85
N SER A 98 -43.37 -40.32 48.16
CA SER A 98 -44.65 -40.91 48.55
C SER A 98 -45.61 -40.84 47.38
N ILE A 99 -46.06 -42.01 46.92
CA ILE A 99 -47.01 -42.18 45.83
C ILE A 99 -48.41 -42.37 46.40
N HIS A 100 -49.41 -41.77 45.76
CA HIS A 100 -50.80 -41.92 46.19
C HIS A 100 -51.24 -43.39 46.17
N LYS A 101 -52.14 -43.75 47.09
CA LYS A 101 -52.54 -45.15 47.34
C LYS A 101 -53.24 -45.79 46.15
N ASP A 102 -53.96 -45.00 45.36
CA ASP A 102 -54.61 -45.38 44.10
C ASP A 102 -53.62 -45.79 43.00
N MET A 103 -52.38 -45.31 43.07
CA MET A 103 -51.31 -45.60 42.11
C MET A 103 -50.45 -46.81 42.51
N LYS A 104 -50.78 -47.50 43.61
CA LYS A 104 -50.03 -48.69 44.09
C LYS A 104 -49.95 -49.79 43.03
N SER A 105 -51.01 -50.02 42.25
CA SER A 105 -51.04 -51.05 41.20
C SER A 105 -50.07 -50.78 40.05
N ALA A 106 -49.69 -49.51 39.86
CA ALA A 106 -48.76 -49.04 38.84
C ALA A 106 -47.28 -49.03 39.31
N LEU A 107 -47.01 -49.42 40.56
CA LEU A 107 -45.65 -49.59 41.10
C LEU A 107 -45.14 -51.02 40.86
N ARG A 108 -44.78 -51.30 39.61
CA ARG A 108 -44.26 -52.60 39.17
C ARG A 108 -42.78 -52.51 38.81
N ALA A 109 -42.10 -53.64 38.68
CA ALA A 109 -40.68 -53.70 38.31
C ALA A 109 -40.38 -53.01 36.96
N GLY A 110 -41.31 -53.03 36.01
CA GLY A 110 -41.18 -52.35 34.71
C GLY A 110 -41.53 -50.85 34.72
N THR A 111 -41.92 -50.29 35.86
CA THR A 111 -42.26 -48.86 35.97
C THR A 111 -41.00 -48.00 35.83
N LYS A 112 -41.02 -47.08 34.87
CA LYS A 112 -39.90 -46.19 34.57
C LYS A 112 -40.15 -44.81 35.17
N PHE A 113 -39.09 -44.20 35.68
CA PHE A 113 -39.08 -42.82 36.17
C PHE A 113 -37.99 -42.02 35.48
N TRP A 114 -38.21 -40.74 35.21
CA TRP A 114 -37.21 -39.82 34.65
C TRP A 114 -37.43 -38.40 35.18
N LEU A 115 -36.36 -37.61 35.25
CA LEU A 115 -36.47 -36.21 35.66
C LEU A 115 -36.87 -35.36 34.45
N VAL A 116 -37.91 -34.56 34.59
CA VAL A 116 -38.30 -33.56 33.58
C VAL A 116 -37.81 -32.18 34.03
N THR A 117 -36.95 -31.60 33.21
CA THR A 117 -36.43 -30.24 33.38
C THR A 117 -36.82 -29.38 32.19
N PRO A 118 -37.05 -28.06 32.39
CA PRO A 118 -37.33 -27.16 31.29
C PRO A 118 -36.09 -27.04 30.39
N LYS A 119 -36.25 -27.32 29.09
CA LYS A 119 -35.19 -27.16 28.09
C LYS A 119 -35.59 -26.07 27.10
N ALA A 120 -34.73 -25.06 26.97
CA ALA A 120 -34.84 -24.04 25.94
C ALA A 120 -33.83 -24.32 24.83
N SER A 121 -34.30 -24.54 23.61
CA SER A 121 -33.47 -24.53 22.40
C SER A 121 -34.07 -23.57 21.37
N LEU A 122 -33.26 -23.14 20.39
CA LEU A 122 -33.75 -22.35 19.26
C LEU A 122 -34.74 -23.14 18.38
N ALA A 123 -34.68 -24.48 18.44
CA ALA A 123 -35.54 -25.38 17.67
C ALA A 123 -36.91 -25.65 18.30
N GLY A 124 -37.07 -25.35 19.59
CA GLY A 124 -38.34 -25.51 20.29
C GLY A 124 -38.17 -25.47 21.81
N VAL A 125 -39.32 -25.38 22.49
CA VAL A 125 -39.40 -25.39 23.95
C VAL A 125 -40.03 -26.71 24.40
N SER A 126 -39.30 -27.52 25.15
CA SER A 126 -39.80 -28.76 25.75
C SER A 126 -39.79 -28.64 27.28
N GLY A 127 -40.78 -29.22 27.94
CA GLY A 127 -40.96 -29.07 29.39
C GLY A 127 -41.44 -27.67 29.83
N LEU A 128 -42.22 -26.97 29.01
CA LEU A 128 -42.83 -25.66 29.34
C LEU A 128 -43.71 -25.72 30.61
N ASP A 129 -44.33 -26.86 30.86
CA ASP A 129 -45.10 -27.13 32.07
C ASP A 129 -44.22 -27.09 33.34
N ALA A 130 -42.93 -27.40 33.22
CA ALA A 130 -41.94 -27.23 34.29
C ALA A 130 -41.44 -25.79 34.44
N LEU A 131 -41.66 -24.90 33.46
CA LEU A 131 -41.29 -23.47 33.55
C LEU A 131 -42.18 -22.73 34.56
N VAL A 132 -43.46 -23.09 34.63
CA VAL A 132 -44.42 -22.52 35.59
C VAL A 132 -44.50 -23.36 36.87
N GLY A 133 -44.39 -24.70 36.77
CA GLY A 133 -44.58 -25.63 37.88
C GLY A 133 -43.31 -26.12 38.58
N GLY A 134 -42.11 -25.82 38.06
CA GLY A 134 -40.84 -26.39 38.52
C GLY A 134 -40.57 -27.81 38.00
N ASN A 135 -39.35 -28.32 38.25
CA ASN A 135 -38.95 -29.68 37.87
C ASN A 135 -39.89 -30.72 38.51
N TYR A 136 -40.21 -31.77 37.77
CA TYR A 136 -41.02 -32.88 38.25
C TYR A 136 -40.46 -34.23 37.77
N ILE A 137 -40.84 -35.32 38.41
CA ILE A 137 -40.44 -36.67 38.01
C ILE A 137 -41.58 -37.26 37.16
N GLY A 138 -41.29 -37.64 35.92
CA GLY A 138 -42.21 -38.39 35.08
C GLY A 138 -42.27 -39.86 35.50
N MET A 139 -43.46 -40.46 35.42
CA MET A 139 -43.70 -41.89 35.65
C MET A 139 -44.26 -42.53 34.38
N MET A 140 -43.87 -43.76 34.07
CA MET A 140 -44.50 -44.61 33.07
C MET A 140 -44.70 -46.01 33.66
N PRO A 141 -45.95 -46.44 33.92
CA PRO A 141 -46.25 -47.79 34.39
C PRO A 141 -45.75 -48.84 33.40
N GLY A 142 -45.25 -49.95 33.92
CA GLY A 142 -44.87 -51.11 33.13
C GLY A 142 -45.36 -52.41 33.76
N GLU A 143 -45.02 -53.53 33.14
CA GLU A 143 -45.37 -54.87 33.65
C GLU A 143 -44.36 -55.37 34.69
N GLY A 144 -44.71 -56.44 35.42
CA GLY A 144 -43.82 -57.13 36.36
C GLY A 144 -44.35 -57.21 37.80
N ALA A 145 -43.49 -57.70 38.71
CA ALA A 145 -43.82 -57.84 40.14
C ALA A 145 -43.90 -56.47 40.85
N GLU A 146 -44.55 -56.40 42.02
CA GLU A 146 -44.56 -55.17 42.83
C GLU A 146 -43.12 -54.79 43.24
N ALA A 147 -42.78 -53.50 43.12
CA ALA A 147 -41.45 -52.98 43.42
C ALA A 147 -41.53 -51.66 44.19
N HIS A 148 -40.48 -51.38 44.98
CA HIS A 148 -40.36 -50.14 45.77
C HIS A 148 -39.03 -49.41 45.53
N ASN A 149 -38.11 -50.01 44.78
CA ASN A 149 -36.81 -49.45 44.43
C ASN A 149 -36.68 -49.35 42.92
N TYR A 150 -36.31 -48.17 42.43
CA TYR A 150 -36.27 -47.84 41.01
C TYR A 150 -34.96 -47.15 40.64
N VAL A 151 -34.54 -47.31 39.40
CA VAL A 151 -33.45 -46.55 38.79
C VAL A 151 -34.07 -45.60 37.76
N ALA A 152 -33.80 -44.31 37.88
CA ALA A 152 -34.28 -43.31 36.94
C ALA A 152 -33.56 -43.44 35.59
N GLN A 153 -34.29 -43.17 34.51
CA GLN A 153 -33.76 -43.08 33.16
C GLN A 153 -33.19 -41.67 32.92
N ASP A 154 -32.11 -41.59 32.13
CA ASP A 154 -31.44 -40.31 31.82
C ASP A 154 -32.28 -39.43 30.87
N SER A 155 -33.16 -40.03 30.08
CA SER A 155 -34.08 -39.33 29.18
C SER A 155 -35.48 -39.95 29.25
N GLN A 156 -36.47 -39.20 28.76
CA GLN A 156 -37.84 -39.71 28.61
C GLN A 156 -37.83 -40.91 27.66
N PRO A 157 -38.47 -42.05 28.02
CA PRO A 157 -38.62 -43.17 27.11
C PRO A 157 -39.30 -42.71 25.82
N GLN A 158 -38.65 -42.93 24.66
CA GLN A 158 -39.19 -42.52 23.37
C GLN A 158 -40.45 -43.33 23.01
N PHE A 159 -41.44 -42.65 22.41
CA PHE A 159 -42.66 -43.26 21.90
C PHE A 159 -42.32 -44.30 20.81
N HIS A 160 -42.98 -45.46 20.84
CA HIS A 160 -42.87 -46.43 19.74
C HIS A 160 -43.40 -45.82 18.44
N MET A 161 -42.74 -46.10 17.31
CA MET A 161 -43.24 -45.76 15.97
C MET A 161 -44.69 -46.24 15.79
N ASP A 162 -45.55 -45.35 15.27
CA ASP A 162 -46.91 -45.69 14.93
C ASP A 162 -46.95 -46.62 13.70
N ALA A 163 -47.85 -47.61 13.73
CA ALA A 163 -48.01 -48.58 12.65
C ALA A 163 -48.32 -47.89 11.28
N GLY A 164 -47.34 -47.90 10.37
CA GLY A 164 -47.48 -47.48 8.98
C GLY A 164 -46.71 -46.22 8.56
N GLN A 165 -45.81 -45.68 9.39
CA GLN A 165 -44.82 -44.69 8.96
C GLN A 165 -43.68 -45.34 8.14
N LEU A 166 -43.02 -44.58 7.27
CA LEU A 166 -41.89 -45.06 6.47
C LEU A 166 -40.57 -44.57 7.08
N LEU A 167 -39.68 -45.49 7.45
CA LEU A 167 -38.33 -45.21 7.91
C LEU A 167 -37.35 -45.38 6.74
N ILE A 168 -36.52 -44.36 6.51
CA ILE A 168 -35.42 -44.39 5.55
C ILE A 168 -34.14 -43.87 6.23
N TYR A 169 -32.99 -44.15 5.64
CA TYR A 169 -31.70 -43.64 6.11
C TYR A 169 -31.09 -42.72 5.07
N LEU A 170 -30.47 -41.62 5.53
CA LEU A 170 -29.67 -40.74 4.70
C LEU A 170 -28.19 -40.89 5.08
N SER A 171 -27.31 -40.94 4.08
CA SER A 171 -25.86 -41.00 4.25
C SER A 171 -25.21 -39.67 3.84
N ALA A 172 -24.40 -39.10 4.75
CA ALA A 172 -23.70 -37.83 4.53
C ALA A 172 -22.25 -37.89 5.06
N SER A 173 -21.37 -36.99 4.59
CA SER A 173 -20.00 -36.84 5.12
C SER A 173 -19.98 -36.31 6.55
N ASP A 174 -20.96 -35.48 6.90
CA ASP A 174 -21.17 -34.89 8.22
C ASP A 174 -22.66 -34.62 8.43
N LEU A 175 -23.05 -34.33 9.68
CA LEU A 175 -24.44 -34.08 10.07
C LEU A 175 -24.93 -32.68 9.62
N GLY A 176 -24.03 -31.75 9.31
CA GLY A 176 -24.36 -30.35 9.09
C GLY A 176 -25.08 -29.72 10.29
N SER A 177 -26.13 -28.94 10.04
CA SER A 177 -26.97 -28.33 11.10
C SER A 177 -28.24 -29.14 11.40
N LEU A 178 -28.32 -30.39 10.93
CA LEU A 178 -29.44 -31.28 11.18
C LEU A 178 -29.41 -31.79 12.63
N HIS A 179 -30.58 -31.99 13.23
CA HIS A 179 -30.73 -32.55 14.57
C HIS A 179 -32.05 -33.34 14.67
N GLU A 180 -32.28 -34.01 15.80
CA GLU A 180 -33.54 -34.71 16.06
C GLU A 180 -34.73 -33.76 15.91
N ASN A 181 -35.76 -34.18 15.18
CA ASN A 181 -36.93 -33.38 14.77
C ASN A 181 -36.69 -32.30 13.71
N SER A 182 -35.51 -32.19 13.09
CA SER A 182 -35.37 -31.38 11.87
C SER A 182 -36.38 -31.86 10.82
N ALA A 183 -37.07 -30.91 10.17
CA ALA A 183 -38.16 -31.23 9.25
C ALA A 183 -37.66 -31.78 7.91
N VAL A 184 -38.45 -32.67 7.33
CA VAL A 184 -38.26 -33.15 5.95
C VAL A 184 -39.36 -32.59 5.06
N TYR A 185 -38.96 -31.88 4.01
CA TYR A 185 -39.86 -31.17 3.11
C TYR A 185 -39.98 -31.87 1.75
N TYR A 186 -41.21 -31.95 1.26
CA TYR A 186 -41.51 -32.21 -0.15
C TYR A 186 -42.29 -31.03 -0.71
N ARG A 187 -41.80 -30.39 -1.77
CA ARG A 187 -42.40 -29.16 -2.34
C ARG A 187 -42.75 -28.10 -1.28
N LYS A 188 -41.86 -27.91 -0.29
CA LYS A 188 -42.01 -26.98 0.85
C LYS A 188 -43.12 -27.34 1.86
N VAL A 189 -43.72 -28.53 1.75
CA VAL A 189 -44.67 -29.07 2.74
C VAL A 189 -43.90 -30.01 3.67
N PRO A 190 -44.01 -29.86 5.01
CA PRO A 190 -43.38 -30.79 5.94
C PRO A 190 -44.09 -32.13 5.88
N VAL A 191 -43.35 -33.18 5.54
CA VAL A 191 -43.88 -34.53 5.31
C VAL A 191 -43.25 -35.59 6.21
N GLY A 192 -42.23 -35.21 6.98
CA GLY A 192 -41.51 -36.09 7.88
C GLY A 192 -40.53 -35.32 8.76
N TYR A 193 -39.72 -36.05 9.50
CA TYR A 193 -38.74 -35.50 10.43
C TYR A 193 -37.55 -36.45 10.60
N ILE A 194 -36.42 -35.89 11.04
CA ILE A 194 -35.25 -36.68 11.46
C ILE A 194 -35.56 -37.32 12.80
N TYR A 195 -35.51 -38.65 12.85
CA TYR A 195 -35.79 -39.45 14.03
C TYR A 195 -34.56 -39.59 14.92
N ASP A 196 -33.42 -39.95 14.33
CA ASP A 196 -32.15 -40.15 15.03
C ASP A 196 -30.98 -40.02 14.04
N TYR A 197 -29.75 -39.97 14.54
CA TYR A 197 -28.53 -40.03 13.73
C TYR A 197 -27.40 -40.73 14.47
N SER A 198 -26.57 -41.44 13.73
CA SER A 198 -25.41 -42.16 14.26
C SER A 198 -24.21 -42.05 13.33
N ILE A 199 -23.01 -42.11 13.89
CA ILE A 199 -21.78 -42.16 13.09
C ILE A 199 -21.73 -43.53 12.40
N LEU A 200 -21.44 -43.56 11.10
CA LEU A 200 -21.29 -44.81 10.35
C LEU A 200 -20.16 -45.66 10.97
N PRO A 201 -20.26 -47.00 10.97
CA PRO A 201 -19.27 -47.88 11.62
C PRO A 201 -17.82 -47.70 11.14
N ASP A 202 -17.62 -47.16 9.93
CA ASP A 202 -16.30 -46.88 9.36
C ASP A 202 -15.73 -45.50 9.73
N SER A 203 -16.47 -44.72 10.53
CA SER A 203 -16.13 -43.35 10.97
C SER A 203 -15.91 -42.34 9.84
N ARG A 204 -16.40 -42.62 8.62
CA ARG A 204 -16.24 -41.74 7.44
C ARG A 204 -17.47 -40.90 7.10
N GLY A 205 -18.54 -41.00 7.89
CA GLY A 205 -19.76 -40.23 7.69
C GLY A 205 -20.81 -40.49 8.76
N VAL A 206 -22.02 -39.99 8.51
CA VAL A 206 -23.17 -40.06 9.43
C VAL A 206 -24.33 -40.74 8.71
N SER A 207 -25.01 -41.66 9.41
CA SER A 207 -26.30 -42.24 9.02
C SER A 207 -27.41 -41.53 9.77
N ILE A 208 -28.37 -40.99 9.03
CA ILE A 208 -29.45 -40.16 9.56
C ILE A 208 -30.77 -40.91 9.33
N ALA A 209 -31.42 -41.34 10.41
CA ALA A 209 -32.71 -42.01 10.36
C ALA A 209 -33.82 -40.97 10.16
N VAL A 210 -34.62 -41.13 9.11
CA VAL A 210 -35.69 -40.21 8.71
C VAL A 210 -37.02 -40.93 8.70
N VAL A 211 -38.01 -40.35 9.37
CA VAL A 211 -39.38 -40.85 9.40
C VAL A 211 -40.27 -39.98 8.53
N ILE A 212 -40.92 -40.61 7.56
CA ILE A 212 -41.95 -40.00 6.71
C ILE A 212 -43.31 -40.44 7.21
N GLU A 213 -44.23 -39.48 7.38
CA GLU A 213 -45.56 -39.77 7.86
C GLU A 213 -46.31 -40.70 6.89
N LYS A 214 -47.18 -41.58 7.44
CA LYS A 214 -47.95 -42.58 6.68
C LYS A 214 -48.66 -42.03 5.44
N ARG A 215 -49.25 -40.83 5.55
CA ARG A 215 -49.97 -40.17 4.44
C ARG A 215 -49.05 -39.72 3.30
N TYR A 216 -47.75 -39.56 3.56
CA TYR A 216 -46.75 -39.06 2.62
C TYR A 216 -45.73 -40.11 2.18
N ALA A 217 -45.74 -41.31 2.77
CA ALA A 217 -44.81 -42.39 2.42
C ALA A 217 -44.75 -42.69 0.91
N HIS A 218 -45.89 -42.58 0.20
CA HIS A 218 -45.98 -42.80 -1.24
C HIS A 218 -45.23 -41.77 -2.11
N LEU A 219 -44.85 -40.63 -1.54
CA LEU A 219 -44.10 -39.57 -2.22
C LEU A 219 -42.64 -39.98 -2.40
N VAL A 220 -42.07 -40.73 -1.45
CA VAL A 220 -40.68 -41.18 -1.55
C VAL A 220 -40.60 -42.37 -2.50
N LYS A 221 -39.80 -42.21 -3.56
CA LYS A 221 -39.46 -43.23 -4.55
C LYS A 221 -38.03 -43.74 -4.36
N GLN A 222 -37.72 -44.89 -4.96
CA GLN A 222 -36.37 -45.47 -4.90
C GLN A 222 -35.28 -44.57 -5.48
N ASP A 223 -35.63 -43.69 -6.42
CA ASP A 223 -34.71 -42.72 -7.04
C ASP A 223 -34.89 -41.28 -6.53
N SER A 224 -35.42 -41.12 -5.31
CA SER A 224 -35.58 -39.79 -4.71
C SER A 224 -34.23 -39.17 -4.40
N GLN A 225 -34.09 -37.88 -4.67
CA GLN A 225 -32.88 -37.13 -4.35
C GLN A 225 -33.12 -36.26 -3.13
N PHE A 226 -32.27 -36.41 -2.11
CA PHE A 226 -32.33 -35.65 -0.88
C PHE A 226 -31.18 -34.64 -0.86
N TRP A 227 -31.47 -33.41 -0.45
CA TRP A 227 -30.44 -32.39 -0.24
C TRP A 227 -30.70 -31.61 1.02
N ASN A 228 -29.59 -31.13 1.58
CA ASN A 228 -29.61 -30.27 2.75
C ASN A 228 -30.06 -28.86 2.32
N VAL A 229 -31.14 -28.34 2.92
CA VAL A 229 -31.60 -26.96 2.71
C VAL A 229 -31.18 -26.03 3.85
N SER A 230 -30.21 -26.47 4.64
CA SER A 230 -29.64 -25.69 5.73
C SER A 230 -28.62 -24.68 5.21
N GLY A 231 -28.91 -23.40 5.38
CA GLY A 231 -27.99 -22.31 5.07
C GLY A 231 -28.68 -21.08 4.47
N VAL A 232 -27.97 -19.95 4.48
CA VAL A 232 -28.41 -18.71 3.81
C VAL A 232 -27.66 -18.63 2.47
N GLN A 233 -28.36 -18.82 1.36
CA GLN A 233 -27.87 -18.39 0.04
C GLN A 233 -28.31 -16.93 -0.17
N GLY A 234 -27.36 -16.00 -0.11
CA GLY A 234 -27.58 -14.59 -0.38
C GLY A 234 -27.02 -14.22 -1.75
N GLU A 235 -27.88 -13.84 -2.69
CA GLU A 235 -27.48 -13.16 -3.92
C GLU A 235 -27.61 -11.64 -3.68
N PHE A 236 -26.48 -10.93 -3.66
CA PHE A 236 -26.46 -9.48 -3.58
C PHE A 236 -26.42 -8.88 -4.99
N ASP A 237 -27.55 -8.40 -5.46
CA ASP A 237 -27.67 -7.62 -6.70
C ASP A 237 -27.76 -6.12 -6.37
N LEU A 238 -26.77 -5.35 -6.82
CA LEU A 238 -26.64 -3.93 -6.54
C LEU A 238 -27.69 -3.05 -7.25
N ARG A 239 -28.43 -3.58 -8.25
CA ARG A 239 -29.49 -2.85 -8.96
C ARG A 239 -30.88 -3.10 -8.38
N SER A 240 -31.13 -4.29 -7.85
CA SER A 240 -32.43 -4.69 -7.29
C SER A 240 -32.47 -4.66 -5.75
N GLY A 241 -31.32 -4.46 -5.11
CA GLY A 241 -31.16 -4.55 -3.66
C GLY A 241 -30.90 -5.98 -3.20
N ALA A 242 -30.68 -6.19 -1.90
CA ALA A 242 -30.45 -7.51 -1.34
C ALA A 242 -31.70 -8.41 -1.56
N SER A 243 -31.65 -9.30 -2.55
CA SER A 243 -32.66 -10.33 -2.75
C SER A 243 -32.31 -11.53 -1.87
N VAL A 244 -32.73 -11.48 -0.60
CA VAL A 244 -32.62 -12.63 0.28
C VAL A 244 -33.78 -13.58 -0.02
N LYS A 245 -33.57 -14.57 -0.89
CA LYS A 245 -34.50 -15.69 -1.06
C LYS A 245 -34.35 -16.62 0.15
N MET A 246 -35.09 -16.33 1.21
CA MET A 246 -35.22 -17.26 2.32
C MET A 246 -36.24 -18.35 1.94
N GLU A 247 -35.79 -19.58 1.67
CA GLU A 247 -36.69 -20.68 1.32
C GLU A 247 -37.60 -21.08 2.49
N SER A 248 -37.07 -21.04 3.72
CA SER A 248 -37.81 -21.14 4.97
C SER A 248 -36.96 -20.63 6.13
N LEU A 249 -37.49 -19.67 6.92
CA LEU A 249 -36.79 -19.14 8.10
C LEU A 249 -36.55 -20.23 9.16
N SER A 250 -37.41 -21.25 9.24
CA SER A 250 -37.23 -22.38 10.16
C SER A 250 -36.10 -23.32 9.72
N ALA A 251 -35.89 -23.52 8.41
CA ALA A 251 -34.84 -24.39 7.89
C ALA A 251 -33.43 -23.79 8.09
N VAL A 252 -33.31 -22.47 8.06
CA VAL A 252 -32.05 -21.75 8.32
C VAL A 252 -31.55 -21.91 9.76
N ILE A 253 -32.47 -21.98 10.72
CA ILE A 253 -32.14 -22.05 12.15
C ILE A 253 -32.07 -23.49 12.63
N ASN A 254 -32.99 -24.35 12.15
CA ASN A 254 -33.17 -25.70 12.70
C ASN A 254 -32.61 -26.81 11.79
N GLY A 255 -32.06 -26.44 10.63
CA GLY A 255 -31.72 -27.40 9.59
C GLY A 255 -32.93 -28.14 9.04
N ALA A 256 -32.91 -28.44 7.75
CA ALA A 256 -33.94 -29.28 7.14
C ALA A 256 -33.39 -30.04 5.94
N VAL A 257 -34.09 -31.11 5.61
CA VAL A 257 -33.84 -31.88 4.40
C VAL A 257 -35.01 -31.64 3.46
N ALA A 258 -34.74 -31.38 2.19
CA ALA A 258 -35.75 -31.43 1.14
C ALA A 258 -35.47 -32.60 0.21
N PHE A 259 -36.52 -33.10 -0.42
CA PHE A 259 -36.37 -34.08 -1.48
C PHE A 259 -37.32 -33.82 -2.64
N ASP A 260 -36.95 -34.38 -3.79
CA ASP A 260 -37.81 -34.54 -4.95
C ASP A 260 -37.75 -35.98 -5.44
N SER A 261 -38.80 -36.39 -6.14
CA SER A 261 -38.97 -37.76 -6.58
C SER A 261 -39.44 -37.80 -8.03
N PRO A 262 -38.81 -38.63 -8.88
CA PRO A 262 -39.23 -38.75 -10.28
C PRO A 262 -40.62 -39.38 -10.41
N GLU A 263 -41.39 -38.99 -11.43
CA GLU A 263 -42.76 -39.45 -11.64
C GLU A 263 -42.86 -40.96 -11.89
N ASN A 264 -41.83 -41.56 -12.50
CA ASN A 264 -41.80 -42.97 -12.94
C ASN A 264 -40.77 -43.82 -12.18
N SER A 265 -40.87 -43.88 -10.84
CA SER A 265 -40.02 -44.77 -10.01
C SER A 265 -40.88 -45.51 -8.96
N PRO A 266 -40.54 -46.76 -8.58
CA PRO A 266 -41.22 -47.51 -7.53
C PRO A 266 -41.17 -46.78 -6.18
N ALA A 267 -42.14 -47.05 -5.29
CA ALA A 267 -42.12 -46.50 -3.93
C ALA A 267 -40.91 -47.05 -3.15
N ALA A 268 -40.35 -46.22 -2.27
CA ALA A 268 -39.23 -46.62 -1.42
C ALA A 268 -39.65 -47.69 -0.40
N GLU A 269 -38.71 -48.58 -0.07
CA GLU A 269 -38.89 -49.64 0.91
C GLU A 269 -38.50 -49.16 2.32
N GLN A 270 -38.92 -49.90 3.35
CA GLN A 270 -38.45 -49.68 4.72
C GLN A 270 -36.93 -49.83 4.80
N ASP A 271 -36.30 -48.97 5.61
CA ASP A 271 -34.88 -48.95 5.88
C ASP A 271 -33.98 -48.68 4.65
N GLN A 272 -34.56 -48.18 3.55
CA GLN A 272 -33.80 -47.84 2.35
C GLN A 272 -32.85 -46.66 2.59
N ASN A 273 -31.63 -46.75 2.04
CA ASN A 273 -30.59 -45.72 2.19
C ASN A 273 -30.49 -44.79 0.97
N PHE A 274 -30.34 -43.49 1.21
CA PHE A 274 -30.18 -42.45 0.18
C PHE A 274 -28.99 -41.53 0.47
N PRO A 275 -28.27 -41.02 -0.54
CA PRO A 275 -27.25 -40.00 -0.33
C PRO A 275 -27.88 -38.63 -0.03
N LEU A 276 -27.29 -37.88 0.91
CA LEU A 276 -27.66 -36.49 1.19
C LEU A 276 -26.68 -35.52 0.53
N LEU A 277 -27.18 -34.67 -0.37
CA LEU A 277 -26.37 -33.72 -1.14
C LEU A 277 -26.23 -32.36 -0.44
N ALA A 278 -25.08 -31.69 -0.63
CA ALA A 278 -24.72 -30.44 0.07
C ALA A 278 -25.38 -29.16 -0.51
N ALA A 279 -25.73 -29.13 -1.80
CA ALA A 279 -26.48 -28.05 -2.46
C ALA A 279 -26.90 -28.49 -3.87
N ARG A 280 -27.96 -27.87 -4.41
CA ARG A 280 -28.53 -28.20 -5.74
C ARG A 280 -27.62 -27.82 -6.94
N ASP A 281 -26.62 -26.96 -6.75
CA ASP A 281 -25.93 -26.30 -7.88
C ASP A 281 -24.58 -26.90 -8.31
N ILE A 282 -23.98 -27.83 -7.56
CA ILE A 282 -22.64 -28.38 -7.92
C ILE A 282 -22.73 -29.50 -8.97
N ALA A 283 -23.85 -30.21 -9.05
CA ALA A 283 -24.02 -31.37 -9.95
C ALA A 283 -24.31 -30.99 -11.42
N ASN A 284 -24.56 -29.71 -11.73
CA ASN A 284 -24.89 -29.27 -13.09
C ASN A 284 -23.69 -28.83 -13.92
N ILE A 285 -22.54 -28.53 -13.30
CA ILE A 285 -21.36 -28.00 -14.02
C ILE A 285 -20.76 -29.06 -14.97
N GLU A 286 -20.74 -30.33 -14.57
CA GLU A 286 -20.19 -31.40 -15.42
C GLU A 286 -21.14 -31.81 -16.56
N ASN A 287 -22.46 -31.60 -16.38
CA ASN A 287 -23.49 -31.91 -17.38
C ASN A 287 -23.75 -30.77 -18.37
N GLN A 288 -23.40 -29.52 -18.02
CA GLN A 288 -23.61 -28.34 -18.89
C GLN A 288 -22.49 -28.14 -19.91
N TYR A 289 -21.27 -28.62 -19.62
CA TYR A 289 -20.13 -28.61 -20.52
C TYR A 289 -19.92 -29.99 -21.13
N GLY A 290 -20.67 -30.30 -22.20
CA GLY A 290 -20.53 -31.54 -22.95
C GLY A 290 -19.12 -31.78 -23.52
N PRO A 291 -18.83 -32.98 -24.05
CA PRO A 291 -17.52 -33.35 -24.61
C PRO A 291 -17.05 -32.46 -25.77
N GLU A 292 -17.93 -31.64 -26.36
CA GLU A 292 -17.62 -30.72 -27.46
C GLU A 292 -17.35 -29.26 -27.03
N SER A 293 -17.42 -28.94 -25.73
CA SER A 293 -17.11 -27.59 -25.23
C SER A 293 -15.64 -27.21 -25.47
N LEU A 294 -15.38 -25.96 -25.89
CA LEU A 294 -14.00 -25.49 -26.12
C LEU A 294 -13.30 -25.30 -24.77
N ARG A 295 -12.40 -26.24 -24.45
CA ARG A 295 -11.54 -26.16 -23.27
C ARG A 295 -10.22 -25.47 -23.63
N LEU A 296 -9.78 -24.52 -22.81
CA LEU A 296 -8.52 -23.80 -22.99
C LEU A 296 -7.74 -23.80 -21.69
N THR A 297 -6.42 -23.61 -21.82
CA THR A 297 -5.52 -23.47 -20.67
C THR A 297 -5.04 -22.03 -20.57
N LEU A 298 -5.17 -21.41 -19.40
CA LEU A 298 -4.57 -20.10 -19.11
C LEU A 298 -3.42 -20.23 -18.13
N THR A 299 -2.39 -19.39 -18.27
CA THR A 299 -1.20 -19.37 -17.41
C THR A 299 -0.95 -17.98 -16.84
N SER A 300 -0.51 -17.90 -15.59
CA SER A 300 -0.18 -16.63 -14.93
C SER A 300 0.76 -16.85 -13.73
N PRO A 301 1.50 -15.83 -13.28
CA PRO A 301 2.39 -15.94 -12.12
C PRO A 301 1.63 -15.98 -10.78
N GLU A 302 0.39 -15.50 -10.73
CA GLU A 302 -0.43 -15.43 -9.51
C GLU A 302 -1.89 -15.78 -9.82
N THR A 303 -2.70 -16.03 -8.79
CA THR A 303 -4.12 -16.36 -8.99
C THR A 303 -4.97 -15.18 -9.45
N TYR A 304 -4.50 -13.95 -9.22
CA TYR A 304 -5.25 -12.70 -9.39
C TYR A 304 -6.62 -12.64 -8.70
N GLY A 305 -6.92 -13.55 -7.78
CA GLY A 305 -8.23 -13.67 -7.13
C GLY A 305 -9.26 -14.50 -7.94
N VAL A 306 -8.85 -15.09 -9.06
CA VAL A 306 -9.71 -15.94 -9.88
C VAL A 306 -9.85 -17.33 -9.26
N ASN A 307 -11.08 -17.82 -9.12
CA ASN A 307 -11.46 -19.11 -8.54
C ASN A 307 -12.18 -20.02 -9.56
N ALA A 308 -12.19 -21.32 -9.30
CA ALA A 308 -13.06 -22.25 -10.03
C ALA A 308 -14.54 -21.89 -9.80
N GLY A 309 -15.38 -22.06 -10.83
CA GLY A 309 -16.79 -21.68 -10.85
C GLY A 309 -17.06 -20.24 -11.30
N GLN A 310 -16.03 -19.39 -11.41
CA GLN A 310 -16.23 -17.99 -11.79
C GLN A 310 -16.45 -17.82 -13.30
N PRO A 311 -17.23 -16.82 -13.73
CA PRO A 311 -17.62 -16.65 -15.11
C PRO A 311 -16.47 -16.14 -15.98
N ILE A 312 -16.55 -16.47 -17.27
CA ILE A 312 -15.78 -15.84 -18.32
C ILE A 312 -16.70 -14.91 -19.08
N VAL A 313 -16.35 -13.64 -19.15
CA VAL A 313 -17.25 -12.57 -19.60
C VAL A 313 -16.68 -11.89 -20.84
N TYR A 314 -17.52 -11.63 -21.84
CA TYR A 314 -17.18 -10.78 -22.96
C TYR A 314 -18.23 -9.68 -23.10
N ARG A 315 -17.82 -8.42 -22.97
CA ARG A 315 -18.71 -7.24 -23.03
C ARG A 315 -19.95 -7.37 -22.10
N GLY A 316 -19.75 -7.89 -20.89
CA GLY A 316 -20.81 -8.10 -19.89
C GLY A 316 -21.66 -9.35 -20.08
N ILE A 317 -21.38 -10.19 -21.08
CA ILE A 317 -22.11 -11.45 -21.33
C ILE A 317 -21.25 -12.63 -20.84
N LYS A 318 -21.81 -13.53 -20.02
CA LYS A 318 -21.15 -14.79 -19.62
C LYS A 318 -21.03 -15.70 -20.85
N ILE A 319 -19.79 -15.95 -21.27
CA ILE A 319 -19.44 -16.80 -22.42
C ILE A 319 -18.81 -18.14 -22.02
N GLY A 320 -18.47 -18.31 -20.74
CA GLY A 320 -17.79 -19.50 -20.24
C GLY A 320 -17.63 -19.48 -18.72
N GLU A 321 -16.81 -20.41 -18.23
CA GLU A 321 -16.55 -20.58 -16.79
C GLU A 321 -15.15 -21.15 -16.53
N VAL A 322 -14.59 -20.81 -15.37
CA VAL A 322 -13.34 -21.39 -14.88
C VAL A 322 -13.62 -22.77 -14.30
N LEU A 323 -13.18 -23.82 -14.98
CA LEU A 323 -13.43 -25.21 -14.60
C LEU A 323 -12.53 -25.65 -13.43
N ALA A 324 -11.25 -25.30 -13.49
CA ALA A 324 -10.28 -25.68 -12.46
C ALA A 324 -9.13 -24.68 -12.37
N ARG A 325 -8.51 -24.63 -11.19
CA ARG A 325 -7.27 -23.88 -10.91
C ARG A 325 -6.26 -24.80 -10.25
N ASN A 326 -5.10 -24.92 -10.88
CA ASN A 326 -4.00 -25.76 -10.41
C ASN A 326 -2.72 -24.93 -10.24
N LEU A 327 -1.87 -25.32 -9.30
CA LEU A 327 -0.55 -24.71 -9.12
C LEU A 327 0.51 -25.58 -9.80
N SER A 328 1.40 -24.95 -10.57
CA SER A 328 2.66 -25.52 -11.08
C SER A 328 3.83 -24.88 -10.33
N ASN A 329 5.06 -25.39 -10.53
CA ASN A 329 6.26 -24.95 -9.80
C ASN A 329 6.56 -23.44 -9.92
N GLU A 330 6.14 -22.80 -11.02
CA GLU A 330 6.43 -21.37 -11.29
C GLU A 330 5.18 -20.55 -11.65
N ASN A 331 4.04 -21.19 -11.92
CA ASN A 331 2.85 -20.52 -12.46
C ASN A 331 1.54 -21.15 -11.92
N VAL A 332 0.48 -20.36 -11.93
CA VAL A 332 -0.91 -20.82 -11.77
C VAL A 332 -1.49 -21.15 -13.15
N ILE A 333 -2.06 -22.34 -13.27
CA ILE A 333 -2.70 -22.86 -14.48
C ILE A 333 -4.22 -22.88 -14.25
N PHE A 334 -4.97 -22.27 -15.16
CA PHE A 334 -6.42 -22.29 -15.16
C PHE A 334 -6.94 -23.10 -16.33
N ASN A 335 -7.83 -24.04 -16.05
CA ASN A 335 -8.59 -24.73 -17.09
C ASN A 335 -9.93 -24.01 -17.22
N ILE A 336 -10.25 -23.54 -18.41
CA ILE A 336 -11.47 -22.81 -18.69
C ILE A 336 -12.32 -23.53 -19.73
N GLY A 337 -13.63 -23.40 -19.61
CA GLY A 337 -14.61 -23.88 -20.58
C GLY A 337 -15.34 -22.71 -21.22
N ILE A 338 -15.33 -22.65 -22.54
CA ILE A 338 -16.12 -21.68 -23.32
C ILE A 338 -17.34 -22.42 -23.87
N LEU A 339 -18.52 -21.79 -23.74
CA LEU A 339 -19.76 -22.32 -24.30
C LEU A 339 -19.65 -22.37 -25.83
N ASP A 340 -20.21 -23.41 -26.45
CA ASP A 340 -20.00 -23.68 -27.88
C ASP A 340 -20.48 -22.54 -28.78
N GLU A 341 -21.61 -21.91 -28.45
CA GLU A 341 -22.15 -20.74 -29.17
C GLU A 341 -21.17 -19.55 -29.22
N TYR A 342 -20.25 -19.44 -28.27
CA TYR A 342 -19.26 -18.36 -28.17
C TYR A 342 -17.85 -18.76 -28.62
N ARG A 343 -17.66 -19.99 -29.12
CA ARG A 343 -16.36 -20.49 -29.59
C ARG A 343 -15.71 -19.56 -30.62
N HIS A 344 -16.51 -18.95 -31.48
CA HIS A 344 -16.08 -18.03 -32.55
C HIS A 344 -15.44 -16.72 -32.04
N LEU A 345 -15.61 -16.38 -30.76
CA LEU A 345 -15.02 -15.20 -30.14
C LEU A 345 -13.54 -15.42 -29.75
N ILE A 346 -13.12 -16.68 -29.58
CA ILE A 346 -11.75 -17.02 -29.22
C ILE A 346 -10.90 -17.17 -30.48
N ARG A 347 -9.90 -16.29 -30.57
CA ARG A 347 -8.91 -16.24 -31.66
C ARG A 347 -7.49 -16.27 -31.09
N GLU A 348 -6.52 -16.54 -31.96
CA GLU A 348 -5.08 -16.61 -31.62
C GLU A 348 -4.58 -15.43 -30.75
N ASN A 349 -4.94 -14.18 -31.07
CA ASN A 349 -4.49 -13.00 -30.30
C ASN A 349 -5.46 -12.54 -29.21
N SER A 350 -6.35 -13.42 -28.74
CA SER A 350 -7.27 -13.09 -27.66
C SER A 350 -6.52 -12.90 -26.35
N LYS A 351 -6.96 -11.95 -25.53
CA LYS A 351 -6.34 -11.69 -24.23
C LYS A 351 -7.35 -11.92 -23.13
N PHE A 352 -6.97 -12.71 -22.14
CA PHE A 352 -7.78 -13.00 -20.97
C PHE A 352 -7.28 -12.17 -19.81
N VAL A 353 -8.18 -11.44 -19.15
CA VAL A 353 -7.83 -10.49 -18.09
C VAL A 353 -8.60 -10.86 -16.84
N ALA A 354 -7.91 -10.91 -15.70
CA ALA A 354 -8.54 -11.21 -14.43
C ALA A 354 -9.48 -10.07 -14.01
N ASN A 355 -10.72 -10.42 -13.70
CA ASN A 355 -11.78 -9.47 -13.37
C ASN A 355 -12.19 -9.57 -11.89
N SER A 356 -11.21 -9.77 -11.00
CA SER A 356 -11.46 -10.16 -9.59
C SER A 356 -10.93 -9.15 -8.56
N ARG A 357 -10.50 -7.95 -8.98
CA ARG A 357 -9.95 -6.93 -8.08
C ARG A 357 -10.39 -5.53 -8.47
N VAL A 358 -10.58 -4.69 -7.47
CA VAL A 358 -10.76 -3.25 -7.62
C VAL A 358 -9.38 -2.62 -7.82
N ASP A 359 -9.15 -1.96 -8.96
CA ASP A 359 -7.99 -1.07 -9.12
C ASP A 359 -8.44 0.39 -9.02
N VAL A 360 -8.02 1.05 -7.93
CA VAL A 360 -8.35 2.44 -7.66
C VAL A 360 -7.11 3.29 -7.87
N GLN A 361 -7.10 4.04 -8.98
CA GLN A 361 -6.04 4.99 -9.27
C GLN A 361 -6.42 6.37 -8.75
N PHE A 362 -5.64 6.86 -7.78
CA PHE A 362 -5.80 8.19 -7.23
C PHE A 362 -4.95 9.19 -8.02
N GLY A 363 -5.59 10.15 -8.67
CA GLY A 363 -4.94 11.25 -9.37
C GLY A 363 -5.43 12.62 -8.91
N LEU A 364 -4.69 13.67 -9.24
CA LEU A 364 -5.12 15.06 -8.98
C LEU A 364 -6.40 15.45 -9.73
N ASN A 365 -6.68 14.79 -10.85
CA ASN A 365 -7.88 15.01 -11.66
C ASN A 365 -9.08 14.18 -11.18
N GLY A 366 -8.95 13.48 -10.04
CA GLY A 366 -9.99 12.65 -9.45
C GLY A 366 -9.56 11.20 -9.23
N VAL A 367 -10.51 10.40 -8.76
CA VAL A 367 -10.35 8.96 -8.56
C VAL A 367 -10.81 8.26 -9.83
N GLN A 368 -9.91 7.53 -10.48
CA GLN A 368 -10.25 6.64 -11.59
C GLN A 368 -10.38 5.22 -11.06
N PHE A 369 -11.57 4.65 -11.19
CA PHE A 369 -11.80 3.24 -10.98
C PHE A 369 -11.54 2.53 -12.31
N GLN A 370 -10.50 1.72 -12.36
CA GLN A 370 -10.18 0.89 -13.52
C GLN A 370 -10.54 -0.57 -13.20
N GLY A 371 -11.25 -1.22 -14.12
CA GLY A 371 -11.71 -2.60 -13.98
C GLY A 371 -13.23 -2.74 -14.02
N ALA A 372 -13.68 -3.92 -13.59
CA ALA A 372 -15.07 -4.37 -13.58
C ALA A 372 -16.06 -3.38 -12.94
N THR A 373 -17.34 -3.51 -13.29
CA THR A 373 -18.41 -2.89 -12.48
C THR A 373 -18.41 -3.48 -11.05
N PRO A 374 -18.94 -2.78 -10.04
CA PRO A 374 -19.02 -3.32 -8.68
C PRO A 374 -19.69 -4.69 -8.55
N GLN A 375 -20.61 -5.02 -9.47
CA GLN A 375 -21.23 -6.34 -9.56
C GLN A 375 -20.23 -7.39 -10.08
N GLU A 376 -19.50 -7.07 -11.14
CA GLU A 376 -18.46 -7.95 -11.69
C GLU A 376 -17.30 -8.18 -10.69
N TRP A 377 -17.02 -7.26 -9.76
CA TRP A 377 -16.05 -7.52 -8.67
C TRP A 377 -16.52 -8.57 -7.66
N LEU A 378 -17.82 -8.60 -7.36
CA LEU A 378 -18.41 -9.58 -6.45
C LEU A 378 -18.45 -10.96 -7.10
N GLU A 379 -18.83 -11.02 -8.38
CA GLU A 379 -18.86 -12.26 -9.17
C GLU A 379 -17.44 -12.77 -9.50
N GLY A 380 -16.50 -11.84 -9.69
CA GLY A 380 -15.12 -12.11 -10.08
C GLY A 380 -15.00 -12.71 -11.48
N GLY A 381 -13.94 -13.50 -11.69
CA GLY A 381 -13.75 -14.26 -12.93
C GLY A 381 -12.79 -13.61 -13.91
N ILE A 382 -13.04 -13.83 -15.20
CA ILE A 382 -12.11 -13.48 -16.28
C ILE A 382 -12.89 -12.75 -17.37
N HIS A 383 -12.43 -11.60 -17.84
CA HIS A 383 -12.98 -10.99 -19.04
C HIS A 383 -12.08 -11.17 -20.26
N LEU A 384 -12.72 -11.27 -21.41
CA LEU A 384 -12.07 -11.47 -22.70
C LEU A 384 -11.91 -10.12 -23.42
N LEU A 385 -10.69 -9.84 -23.90
CA LEU A 385 -10.43 -8.85 -24.94
C LEU A 385 -10.29 -9.58 -26.28
N ALA A 386 -11.20 -9.29 -27.20
CA ALA A 386 -11.23 -9.94 -28.51
C ALA A 386 -9.94 -9.67 -29.29
N GLY A 387 -9.32 -10.76 -29.78
CA GLY A 387 -8.14 -10.71 -30.64
C GLY A 387 -8.48 -10.76 -32.13
N SER A 388 -7.45 -10.64 -32.96
CA SER A 388 -7.47 -10.96 -34.39
C SER A 388 -6.76 -12.29 -34.67
N GLY A 389 -6.95 -12.87 -35.85
CA GLY A 389 -6.27 -14.10 -36.27
C GLY A 389 -7.22 -15.27 -36.51
N ALA A 390 -6.65 -16.47 -36.69
CA ALA A 390 -7.40 -17.69 -36.94
C ALA A 390 -8.25 -18.09 -35.71
N PRO A 391 -9.38 -18.81 -35.93
CA PRO A 391 -10.12 -19.45 -34.84
C PRO A 391 -9.24 -20.48 -34.13
N THR A 392 -9.38 -20.54 -32.81
CA THR A 392 -8.53 -21.36 -31.94
C THR A 392 -9.00 -22.80 -31.81
N ASN A 393 -8.04 -23.71 -31.63
CA ASN A 393 -8.25 -25.12 -31.29
C ASN A 393 -8.22 -25.35 -29.77
N SER A 394 -8.79 -26.46 -29.29
CA SER A 394 -8.94 -26.80 -27.84
C SER A 394 -7.64 -27.09 -27.07
N THR A 395 -6.47 -26.81 -27.68
CA THR A 395 -5.14 -27.11 -27.11
C THR A 395 -4.28 -25.88 -26.93
N GLU A 396 -4.77 -24.69 -27.28
CA GLU A 396 -4.00 -23.46 -27.13
C GLU A 396 -3.90 -22.99 -25.67
N THR A 397 -2.71 -22.53 -25.31
CA THR A 397 -2.42 -21.95 -24.00
C THR A 397 -2.33 -20.43 -24.13
N TYR A 398 -3.06 -19.72 -23.27
CA TYR A 398 -3.06 -18.26 -23.24
C TYR A 398 -2.49 -17.73 -21.92
N PRO A 399 -1.94 -16.51 -21.91
CA PRO A 399 -1.67 -15.81 -20.67
C PRO A 399 -2.95 -15.23 -20.07
N LEU A 400 -3.08 -15.33 -18.75
CA LEU A 400 -4.03 -14.54 -17.96
C LEU A 400 -3.31 -13.28 -17.47
N TYR A 401 -3.80 -12.12 -17.89
CA TYR A 401 -3.26 -10.81 -17.52
C TYR A 401 -3.92 -10.28 -16.24
N ARG A 402 -3.17 -9.50 -15.47
CA ARG A 402 -3.68 -8.89 -14.22
C ARG A 402 -4.71 -7.78 -14.47
N SER A 403 -4.54 -7.00 -15.54
CA SER A 403 -5.34 -5.81 -15.86
C SER A 403 -5.42 -5.59 -17.38
N ASP A 404 -6.32 -4.71 -17.82
CA ASP A 404 -6.42 -4.32 -19.23
C ASP A 404 -5.15 -3.62 -19.73
N GLU A 405 -4.50 -2.82 -18.89
CA GLU A 405 -3.24 -2.15 -19.24
C GLU A 405 -2.11 -3.16 -19.44
N ASN A 406 -2.00 -4.14 -18.54
CA ASN A 406 -1.10 -5.28 -18.66
C ASN A 406 -1.35 -6.06 -19.95
N ALA A 407 -2.61 -6.33 -20.27
CA ALA A 407 -3.00 -7.03 -21.48
C ALA A 407 -2.62 -6.23 -22.73
N GLN A 408 -2.92 -4.93 -22.79
CA GLN A 408 -2.55 -4.06 -23.90
C GLN A 408 -1.02 -3.98 -24.09
N ALA A 409 -0.26 -3.89 -23.00
CA ALA A 409 1.19 -3.88 -22.99
C ALA A 409 1.83 -5.26 -23.30
N GLY A 410 1.07 -6.35 -23.17
CA GLY A 410 1.57 -7.72 -23.33
C GLY A 410 2.45 -8.17 -22.16
N VAL A 411 2.15 -7.72 -20.95
CA VAL A 411 2.94 -7.96 -19.73
C VAL A 411 2.15 -8.84 -18.77
N ILE A 412 2.62 -10.06 -18.53
CA ILE A 412 1.91 -11.08 -17.73
C ILE A 412 2.13 -10.87 -16.21
N GLY A 413 3.13 -10.07 -15.80
CA GLY A 413 3.47 -9.79 -14.39
C GLY A 413 3.24 -8.34 -13.95
N SER A 414 3.78 -7.98 -12.78
CA SER A 414 3.60 -6.64 -12.17
C SER A 414 4.51 -5.54 -12.72
N GLU A 415 5.54 -5.89 -13.49
CA GLU A 415 6.55 -4.93 -13.94
C GLU A 415 6.66 -4.86 -15.48
N PRO A 416 6.71 -3.66 -16.08
CA PRO A 416 6.96 -3.48 -17.50
C PRO A 416 8.33 -4.04 -17.94
N THR A 417 8.45 -4.41 -19.21
CA THR A 417 9.72 -4.91 -19.77
C THR A 417 10.78 -3.81 -19.85
N THR A 418 12.01 -4.11 -19.42
CA THR A 418 13.13 -3.16 -19.52
C THR A 418 13.51 -2.96 -20.99
N SER A 419 13.48 -1.72 -21.46
CA SER A 419 13.84 -1.32 -22.83
C SER A 419 15.30 -0.88 -22.93
N ILE A 420 15.82 -0.19 -21.92
CA ILE A 420 17.22 0.22 -21.80
C ILE A 420 17.64 0.22 -20.33
N THR A 421 18.91 -0.08 -20.06
CA THR A 421 19.53 0.09 -18.74
C THR A 421 20.46 1.29 -18.78
N LEU A 422 20.35 2.20 -17.82
CA LEU A 422 21.24 3.34 -17.65
C LEU A 422 22.10 3.19 -16.40
N GLU A 423 23.24 3.84 -16.36
CA GLU A 423 24.27 3.75 -15.33
C GLU A 423 24.58 5.15 -14.80
N THR A 424 24.71 5.28 -13.48
CA THR A 424 25.12 6.54 -12.85
C THR A 424 25.91 6.29 -11.57
N ASN A 425 26.90 7.14 -11.29
CA ASN A 425 27.72 7.00 -10.08
C ASN A 425 26.97 7.41 -8.80
N THR A 426 26.01 8.33 -8.94
CA THR A 426 25.23 8.88 -7.83
C THR A 426 23.78 8.94 -8.23
N LEU A 427 22.87 8.44 -7.39
CA LEU A 427 21.45 8.45 -7.70
C LEU A 427 20.91 9.90 -7.64
N PRO A 428 20.42 10.46 -8.75
CA PRO A 428 19.74 11.75 -8.73
C PRO A 428 18.33 11.59 -8.11
N ASP A 429 17.57 12.68 -7.96
CA ASP A 429 16.21 12.68 -7.38
C ASP A 429 15.19 11.92 -8.26
N ILE A 430 15.35 10.60 -8.37
CA ILE A 430 14.53 9.68 -9.16
C ILE A 430 14.31 8.38 -8.38
N GLN A 431 13.20 7.71 -8.64
CA GLN A 431 12.82 6.42 -8.05
C GLN A 431 12.11 5.48 -9.04
N ALA A 432 11.84 4.23 -8.64
CA ALA A 432 10.98 3.35 -9.44
C ALA A 432 9.60 4.01 -9.68
N GLY A 433 9.09 3.92 -10.91
CA GLY A 433 7.88 4.61 -11.36
C GLY A 433 8.05 6.10 -11.66
N SER A 434 9.28 6.64 -11.65
CA SER A 434 9.54 7.97 -12.23
C SER A 434 9.27 7.94 -13.73
N ILE A 435 8.78 9.04 -14.28
CA ILE A 435 8.46 9.11 -15.70
C ILE A 435 9.71 9.29 -16.55
N VAL A 436 9.67 8.77 -17.78
CA VAL A 436 10.67 9.05 -18.80
C VAL A 436 10.08 9.97 -19.85
N LEU A 437 10.81 11.05 -20.15
CA LEU A 437 10.41 12.15 -21.00
C LEU A 437 11.28 12.20 -22.26
N TYR A 438 10.66 12.48 -23.40
CA TYR A 438 11.34 12.91 -24.62
C TYR A 438 10.85 14.30 -24.96
N ARG A 439 11.73 15.30 -24.98
CA ARG A 439 11.37 16.72 -25.20
C ARG A 439 10.18 17.17 -24.33
N GLN A 440 10.25 16.87 -23.02
CA GLN A 440 9.22 17.17 -22.02
C GLN A 440 7.88 16.41 -22.19
N PHE A 441 7.82 15.39 -23.05
CA PHE A 441 6.63 14.54 -23.25
C PHE A 441 6.84 13.14 -22.67
N LYS A 442 5.87 12.58 -21.91
CA LYS A 442 5.97 11.25 -21.30
C LYS A 442 5.96 10.15 -22.38
N VAL A 443 7.01 9.34 -22.39
CA VAL A 443 7.18 8.21 -23.33
C VAL A 443 7.47 6.87 -22.64
N GLY A 444 7.68 6.88 -21.33
CA GLY A 444 8.03 5.69 -20.56
C GLY A 444 8.09 5.93 -19.06
N GLU A 445 8.71 5.00 -18.36
CA GLU A 445 8.92 5.05 -16.91
C GLU A 445 10.12 4.20 -16.46
N ILE A 446 10.62 4.47 -15.25
CA ILE A 446 11.64 3.67 -14.60
C ILE A 446 10.98 2.43 -14.00
N VAL A 447 11.44 1.25 -14.39
CA VAL A 447 10.98 -0.05 -13.87
C VAL A 447 11.61 -0.32 -12.51
N SER A 448 12.94 -0.25 -12.44
CA SER A 448 13.68 -0.55 -11.21
C SER A 448 15.04 0.15 -11.18
N ILE A 449 15.58 0.33 -9.97
CA ILE A 449 16.90 0.90 -9.73
C ILE A 449 17.66 -0.09 -8.86
N LYS A 450 18.85 -0.50 -9.30
CA LYS A 450 19.68 -1.52 -8.63
C LYS A 450 21.03 -0.90 -8.25
N PRO A 451 21.36 -0.77 -6.96
CA PRO A 451 22.68 -0.29 -6.54
C PRO A 451 23.76 -1.34 -6.78
N HIS A 452 24.97 -0.90 -7.09
CA HIS A 452 26.18 -1.72 -7.19
C HIS A 452 27.42 -0.94 -6.69
N ALA A 453 28.57 -1.61 -6.62
CA ALA A 453 29.77 -1.06 -5.97
C ALA A 453 30.32 0.26 -6.54
N LYS A 454 29.94 0.64 -7.77
CA LYS A 454 30.41 1.85 -8.46
C LYS A 454 29.31 2.88 -8.71
N GLY A 455 28.05 2.58 -8.37
CA GLY A 455 26.92 3.40 -8.77
C GLY A 455 25.57 2.66 -8.74
N PHE A 456 24.70 3.00 -9.68
CA PHE A 456 23.35 2.48 -9.82
C PHE A 456 23.05 2.16 -11.28
N SER A 457 22.41 1.00 -11.49
CA SER A 457 21.81 0.61 -12.76
C SER A 457 20.30 0.88 -12.75
N ILE A 458 19.81 1.70 -13.67
CA ILE A 458 18.42 2.13 -13.81
C ILE A 458 17.80 1.43 -15.01
N ASN A 459 16.86 0.53 -14.74
CA ASN A 459 16.08 -0.16 -15.77
C ASN A 459 14.91 0.73 -16.20
N VAL A 460 14.88 1.10 -17.48
CA VAL A 460 13.88 2.01 -18.05
C VAL A 460 13.01 1.27 -19.06
N HIS A 461 11.69 1.46 -18.96
CA HIS A 461 10.71 1.01 -19.93
C HIS A 461 10.31 2.17 -20.86
N ILE A 462 10.38 1.95 -22.17
CA ILE A 462 9.82 2.85 -23.19
C ILE A 462 8.66 2.14 -23.88
N SER A 463 7.49 2.80 -23.91
CA SER A 463 6.29 2.21 -24.50
C SER A 463 6.52 1.87 -25.97
N ARG A 464 5.92 0.77 -26.45
CA ARG A 464 6.18 0.20 -27.79
C ARG A 464 6.08 1.23 -28.92
N GLN A 465 5.09 2.12 -28.87
CA GLN A 465 4.85 3.17 -29.87
C GLN A 465 5.95 4.25 -29.93
N TYR A 466 6.75 4.41 -28.89
CA TYR A 466 7.81 5.42 -28.78
C TYR A 466 9.23 4.86 -28.89
N ARG A 467 9.38 3.54 -29.04
CA ARG A 467 10.71 2.90 -29.11
C ARG A 467 11.58 3.44 -30.25
N ASN A 468 10.97 3.89 -31.35
CA ASN A 468 11.68 4.48 -32.48
C ASN A 468 12.35 5.83 -32.15
N LEU A 469 12.01 6.47 -31.02
CA LEU A 469 12.65 7.70 -30.56
C LEU A 469 14.00 7.43 -29.89
N LEU A 470 14.21 6.20 -29.39
CA LEU A 470 15.49 5.76 -28.85
C LEU A 470 16.43 5.43 -30.01
N THR A 471 17.54 6.16 -30.08
CA THR A 471 18.54 5.98 -31.13
C THR A 471 19.93 5.87 -30.52
N ASP A 472 20.89 5.52 -31.36
CA ASP A 472 22.31 5.48 -31.00
C ASP A 472 22.86 6.83 -30.50
N ASN A 473 22.17 7.94 -30.81
CA ASN A 473 22.54 9.29 -30.42
C ASN A 473 21.76 9.82 -29.20
N SER A 474 20.98 8.96 -28.52
CA SER A 474 20.22 9.33 -27.35
C SER A 474 21.12 9.59 -26.14
N VAL A 475 20.90 10.71 -25.46
CA VAL A 475 21.60 11.06 -24.21
C VAL A 475 20.58 11.34 -23.12
N PHE A 476 20.82 10.82 -21.92
CA PHE A 476 19.86 10.81 -20.81
C PHE A 476 20.32 11.70 -19.66
N TRP A 477 19.41 12.49 -19.09
CA TRP A 477 19.68 13.23 -17.87
C TRP A 477 18.51 13.14 -16.89
N ALA A 478 18.84 13.24 -15.61
CA ALA A 478 17.84 13.38 -14.58
C ALA A 478 17.26 14.81 -14.57
N GLU A 479 15.95 14.87 -14.39
CA GLU A 479 15.22 16.09 -14.12
C GLU A 479 14.64 15.98 -12.71
N GLY A 480 15.24 16.72 -11.78
CA GLY A 480 14.76 16.80 -10.41
C GLY A 480 13.34 17.34 -10.31
N GLY A 481 12.80 17.29 -9.08
CA GLY A 481 11.46 17.75 -8.72
C GLY A 481 11.23 19.25 -8.95
N ALA A 482 10.33 19.86 -8.19
CA ALA A 482 10.00 21.27 -8.38
C ALA A 482 11.25 22.17 -8.25
N LYS A 483 11.66 22.81 -9.36
CA LYS A 483 12.80 23.74 -9.36
C LYS A 483 12.35 25.06 -8.75
N VAL A 484 12.77 25.30 -7.51
CA VAL A 484 12.55 26.56 -6.79
C VAL A 484 13.72 27.48 -7.07
N GLN A 485 13.46 28.62 -7.71
CA GLN A 485 14.46 29.64 -7.98
C GLN A 485 14.11 30.89 -7.20
N LEU A 486 15.04 31.35 -6.35
CA LEU A 486 14.97 32.65 -5.70
C LEU A 486 15.71 33.66 -6.58
N ASN A 487 14.99 34.65 -7.09
CA ASN A 487 15.58 35.75 -7.86
C ASN A 487 15.33 37.09 -7.15
N GLY A 488 15.90 38.18 -7.67
CA GLY A 488 15.73 39.52 -7.10
C GLY A 488 14.29 40.06 -7.06
N HIS A 489 13.34 39.36 -7.69
CA HIS A 489 11.91 39.71 -7.71
C HIS A 489 11.04 38.76 -6.87
N GLY A 490 11.63 37.75 -6.23
CA GLY A 490 10.94 36.81 -5.34
C GLY A 490 11.19 35.33 -5.66
N LEU A 491 10.29 34.50 -5.16
CA LEU A 491 10.34 33.05 -5.34
C LEU A 491 9.56 32.64 -6.59
N THR A 492 10.25 32.10 -7.60
CA THR A 492 9.60 31.49 -8.75
C THR A 492 9.64 29.97 -8.63
N VAL A 493 8.47 29.33 -8.73
CA VAL A 493 8.32 27.87 -8.76
C VAL A 493 7.84 27.50 -10.15
N GLN A 494 8.66 26.77 -10.90
CA GLN A 494 8.25 26.28 -12.21
C GLN A 494 7.28 25.12 -12.04
N ALA A 495 6.07 25.25 -12.58
CA ALA A 495 5.06 24.20 -12.52
C ALA A 495 5.53 22.98 -13.33
N ALA A 496 5.93 21.91 -12.63
CA ALA A 496 6.18 20.61 -13.22
C ALA A 496 4.94 19.71 -13.05
N PRO A 497 4.70 18.73 -13.95
CA PRO A 497 3.71 17.69 -13.69
C PRO A 497 3.95 17.09 -12.29
N LEU A 498 2.90 16.92 -11.48
CA LEU A 498 3.05 16.50 -10.07
C LEU A 498 3.86 15.19 -9.95
N SER A 499 3.69 14.26 -10.88
CA SER A 499 4.46 13.02 -10.94
C SER A 499 5.97 13.27 -10.97
N ARG A 500 6.44 14.26 -11.74
CA ARG A 500 7.83 14.73 -11.73
C ARG A 500 8.17 15.43 -10.43
N ALA A 501 7.27 16.25 -9.88
CA ALA A 501 7.54 16.97 -8.63
C ALA A 501 7.74 16.02 -7.43
N ILE A 502 7.05 14.87 -7.41
CA ILE A 502 7.12 13.89 -6.32
C ILE A 502 8.15 12.79 -6.59
N LYS A 503 8.21 12.28 -7.84
CA LYS A 503 9.03 11.10 -8.17
C LYS A 503 10.28 11.42 -8.98
N GLY A 504 10.42 12.63 -9.51
CA GLY A 504 11.45 12.96 -10.48
C GLY A 504 11.14 12.45 -11.88
N ALA A 505 12.06 12.70 -12.81
CA ALA A 505 11.97 12.21 -14.17
C ALA A 505 13.36 11.97 -14.77
N ILE A 506 13.42 11.13 -15.80
CA ILE A 506 14.56 11.06 -16.72
C ILE A 506 14.11 11.67 -18.03
N SER A 507 14.86 12.63 -18.57
CA SER A 507 14.68 13.12 -19.93
C SER A 507 15.76 12.57 -20.85
N PHE A 508 15.43 12.44 -22.12
CA PHE A 508 16.42 12.21 -23.16
C PHE A 508 16.09 12.98 -24.44
N ASP A 509 17.12 13.21 -25.25
CA ASP A 509 17.01 13.74 -26.61
C ASP A 509 18.13 13.15 -27.49
N ASN A 510 18.00 13.30 -28.80
CA ASN A 510 18.95 12.82 -29.79
C ASN A 510 19.82 13.99 -30.29
N PHE A 511 21.14 13.90 -30.10
CA PHE A 511 22.06 14.97 -30.51
C PHE A 511 22.78 14.64 -31.82
N SER A 512 22.73 15.55 -32.79
CA SER A 512 23.40 15.41 -34.09
C SER A 512 24.89 15.72 -33.99
N GLY A 513 25.76 14.88 -34.57
CA GLY A 513 27.23 15.12 -34.58
C GLY A 513 27.99 14.59 -33.36
N VAL A 514 27.33 13.76 -32.53
CA VAL A 514 27.91 13.15 -31.34
C VAL A 514 28.28 11.70 -31.66
N VAL A 515 29.55 11.32 -31.48
CA VAL A 515 29.92 9.90 -31.40
C VAL A 515 29.64 9.43 -29.98
N VAL A 516 28.47 8.84 -29.77
CA VAL A 516 28.13 8.17 -28.52
C VAL A 516 28.80 6.80 -28.53
N ASN A 517 29.85 6.61 -27.73
CA ASN A 517 30.40 5.28 -27.47
C ASN A 517 29.46 4.48 -26.54
N ASP A 518 29.63 3.16 -26.45
CA ASP A 518 28.77 2.30 -25.63
C ASP A 518 28.68 2.77 -24.17
N GLU A 519 29.79 3.21 -23.58
CA GLU A 519 29.80 3.73 -22.20
C GLU A 519 28.86 4.93 -22.01
N ARG A 520 28.78 5.84 -22.99
CA ARG A 520 27.92 7.03 -22.92
C ARG A 520 26.46 6.76 -23.26
N ARG A 521 26.19 5.79 -24.12
CA ARG A 521 24.81 5.41 -24.53
C ARG A 521 23.97 4.99 -23.34
N HIS A 522 24.65 4.42 -22.34
CA HIS A 522 24.06 3.95 -21.11
C HIS A 522 24.30 4.89 -19.92
N THR A 523 24.89 6.08 -20.09
CA THR A 523 25.12 6.98 -18.95
C THR A 523 23.90 7.86 -18.66
N LEU A 524 23.46 7.90 -17.40
CA LEU A 524 22.51 8.87 -16.88
C LEU A 524 23.24 10.05 -16.23
N TYR A 525 23.16 11.22 -16.87
CA TYR A 525 23.76 12.45 -16.36
C TYR A 525 22.89 13.11 -15.27
N PRO A 526 23.48 13.85 -14.32
CA PRO A 526 22.73 14.46 -13.21
C PRO A 526 21.80 15.60 -13.65
N ASN A 527 22.06 16.23 -14.80
CA ASN A 527 21.25 17.31 -15.36
C ASN A 527 21.50 17.50 -16.86
N GLU A 528 20.63 18.26 -17.52
CA GLU A 528 20.67 18.53 -18.97
C GLU A 528 21.99 19.19 -19.39
N THR A 529 22.53 20.10 -18.58
CA THR A 529 23.78 20.80 -18.88
C THR A 529 24.95 19.83 -18.95
N ALA A 530 25.03 18.89 -18.00
CA ALA A 530 26.03 17.83 -17.97
C ALA A 530 25.86 16.85 -19.15
N ALA A 531 24.62 16.51 -19.52
CA ALA A 531 24.34 15.68 -20.70
C ALA A 531 24.79 16.34 -22.01
N LYS A 532 24.66 17.68 -22.12
CA LYS A 532 25.03 18.44 -23.32
C LYS A 532 26.52 18.79 -23.40
N ALA A 533 27.30 18.54 -22.35
CA ALA A 533 28.70 18.92 -22.16
C ALA A 533 29.75 18.23 -23.07
N ILE A 534 29.37 17.77 -24.25
CA ILE A 534 30.11 16.76 -25.01
C ILE A 534 31.37 17.41 -25.63
N GLY A 535 32.56 16.86 -25.34
CA GLY A 535 33.84 17.31 -25.93
C GLY A 535 34.26 18.73 -25.54
N SER A 536 33.60 19.29 -24.52
CA SER A 536 33.68 20.70 -24.15
C SER A 536 34.47 20.93 -22.86
N VAL A 537 35.15 19.90 -22.36
CA VAL A 537 35.84 19.93 -21.07
C VAL A 537 37.21 20.59 -21.25
N ILE A 538 37.43 21.67 -20.51
CA ILE A 538 38.72 22.30 -20.33
C ILE A 538 39.18 22.10 -18.89
N THR A 539 40.48 22.04 -18.67
CA THR A 539 41.08 22.02 -17.35
C THR A 539 41.63 23.41 -17.05
N LEU A 540 41.13 24.01 -15.97
CA LEU A 540 41.61 25.26 -15.41
C LEU A 540 42.54 24.95 -14.24
N THR A 541 43.80 25.35 -14.33
CA THR A 541 44.77 25.16 -13.24
C THR A 541 44.86 26.42 -12.38
N THR A 542 44.85 26.23 -11.06
CA THR A 542 45.03 27.31 -10.09
C THR A 542 45.86 26.82 -8.91
N PHE A 543 46.59 27.73 -8.26
CA PHE A 543 47.29 27.42 -7.00
C PHE A 543 46.36 27.51 -5.78
N ASP A 544 45.24 28.23 -5.92
CA ASP A 544 44.24 28.42 -4.87
C ASP A 544 42.83 28.28 -5.44
N ALA A 545 42.04 27.41 -4.82
CA ALA A 545 40.65 27.14 -5.16
C ALA A 545 39.65 27.69 -4.13
N SER A 546 40.11 28.45 -3.13
CA SER A 546 39.26 29.07 -2.09
C SER A 546 38.13 29.93 -2.66
N LYS A 547 38.33 30.47 -3.86
CA LYS A 547 37.37 31.32 -4.60
C LYS A 547 36.57 30.55 -5.66
N LEU A 548 36.70 29.23 -5.72
CA LEU A 548 36.04 28.39 -6.72
C LEU A 548 35.03 27.45 -6.06
N SER A 549 33.99 27.13 -6.83
CA SER A 549 32.97 26.16 -6.42
C SER A 549 32.55 25.29 -7.61
N VAL A 550 32.18 24.04 -7.33
CA VAL A 550 31.50 23.20 -8.33
C VAL A 550 30.19 23.91 -8.74
N GLY A 551 29.91 23.96 -10.04
CA GLY A 551 28.78 24.70 -10.63
C GLY A 551 29.04 26.20 -10.85
N MET A 552 30.22 26.72 -10.52
CA MET A 552 30.57 28.13 -10.76
C MET A 552 30.51 28.45 -12.27
N PRO A 553 29.73 29.46 -12.70
CA PRO A 553 29.55 29.75 -14.12
C PRO A 553 30.79 30.39 -14.73
N ILE A 554 31.04 30.05 -16.00
CA ILE A 554 32.00 30.71 -16.88
C ILE A 554 31.20 31.64 -17.78
N ARG A 555 31.51 32.93 -17.77
CA ARG A 555 30.80 33.99 -18.49
C ARG A 555 31.68 34.67 -19.51
N TYR A 556 31.09 35.05 -20.64
CA TYR A 556 31.65 36.00 -21.57
C TYR A 556 30.63 37.09 -21.84
N LEU A 557 31.02 38.37 -21.65
CA LEU A 557 30.12 39.52 -21.78
C LEU A 557 28.83 39.38 -20.95
N GLY A 558 28.93 38.73 -19.79
CA GLY A 558 27.79 38.46 -18.89
C GLY A 558 26.91 37.26 -19.28
N ILE A 559 27.19 36.58 -20.40
CA ILE A 559 26.45 35.39 -20.85
C ILE A 559 27.17 34.13 -20.34
N ASP A 560 26.42 33.21 -19.73
CA ASP A 560 26.96 31.91 -19.33
C ASP A 560 27.34 31.08 -20.56
N ILE A 561 28.63 30.74 -20.67
CA ILE A 561 29.20 29.94 -21.75
C ILE A 561 29.74 28.58 -21.26
N GLY A 562 29.68 28.32 -19.96
CA GLY A 562 30.18 27.10 -19.34
C GLY A 562 30.07 27.13 -17.81
N GLN A 563 30.60 26.12 -17.13
CA GLN A 563 30.64 26.04 -15.67
C GLN A 563 31.73 25.06 -15.17
N ILE A 564 32.16 25.20 -13.92
CA ILE A 564 33.03 24.21 -13.26
C ILE A 564 32.24 22.92 -12.97
N GLU A 565 32.74 21.78 -13.40
CA GLU A 565 32.16 20.45 -13.16
C GLU A 565 32.75 19.78 -11.92
N SER A 566 34.08 19.77 -11.80
CA SER A 566 34.75 19.13 -10.68
C SER A 566 36.08 19.80 -10.38
N MET A 567 36.60 19.57 -9.17
CA MET A 567 37.91 20.06 -8.75
C MET A 567 38.68 18.93 -8.11
N LYS A 568 39.94 18.78 -8.51
CA LYS A 568 40.85 17.77 -7.96
C LYS A 568 42.19 18.41 -7.67
N LEU A 569 42.79 18.04 -6.56
CA LEU A 569 44.17 18.39 -6.27
C LEU A 569 45.10 17.63 -7.24
N SER A 570 46.11 18.30 -7.78
CA SER A 570 47.12 17.70 -8.64
C SER A 570 47.87 16.58 -7.90
N ALA A 571 48.48 15.65 -8.63
CA ALA A 571 49.18 14.50 -8.03
C ALA A 571 50.33 14.93 -7.09
N ASN A 572 51.00 16.04 -7.40
CA ASN A 572 52.06 16.64 -6.60
C ASN A 572 51.55 17.61 -5.52
N LYS A 573 50.22 17.79 -5.39
CA LYS A 573 49.56 18.63 -4.39
C LYS A 573 49.90 20.13 -4.42
N SER A 574 50.45 20.64 -5.53
CA SER A 574 50.82 22.05 -5.68
C SER A 574 49.74 22.89 -6.36
N GLU A 575 48.82 22.26 -7.10
CA GLU A 575 47.83 22.92 -7.93
C GLU A 575 46.46 22.24 -7.76
N VAL A 576 45.40 22.99 -8.01
CA VAL A 576 44.05 22.47 -8.17
C VAL A 576 43.71 22.47 -9.65
N HIS A 577 43.33 21.30 -10.16
CA HIS A 577 42.77 21.13 -11.48
C HIS A 577 41.25 21.22 -11.38
N ALA A 578 40.70 22.36 -11.79
CA ALA A 578 39.26 22.54 -11.96
C ALA A 578 38.87 22.09 -13.38
N GLN A 579 38.15 20.98 -13.49
CA GLN A 579 37.56 20.56 -14.75
C GLN A 579 36.29 21.38 -14.97
N ALA A 580 36.24 22.07 -16.11
CA ALA A 580 35.13 22.92 -16.48
C ALA A 580 34.56 22.50 -17.83
N ILE A 581 33.25 22.57 -17.95
CA ILE A 581 32.50 22.31 -19.17
C ILE A 581 32.20 23.64 -19.84
N LEU A 582 32.51 23.77 -21.12
CA LEU A 582 31.96 24.81 -21.99
C LEU A 582 30.66 24.31 -22.66
N TYR A 583 29.76 25.21 -23.06
CA TYR A 583 28.60 24.79 -23.85
C TYR A 583 29.01 24.55 -25.31
N PRO A 584 28.42 23.55 -26.00
CA PRO A 584 28.85 23.12 -27.34
C PRO A 584 29.04 24.24 -28.36
N GLN A 585 28.14 25.22 -28.36
CA GLN A 585 28.18 26.37 -29.27
C GLN A 585 29.38 27.32 -29.04
N TYR A 586 30.01 27.28 -27.86
CA TYR A 586 31.12 28.17 -27.50
C TYR A 586 32.48 27.47 -27.50
N VAL A 587 32.53 26.13 -27.47
CA VAL A 587 33.77 25.34 -27.40
C VAL A 587 34.80 25.80 -28.42
N GLN A 588 34.40 25.94 -29.69
CA GLN A 588 35.30 26.28 -30.77
C GLN A 588 35.93 27.68 -30.63
N SER A 589 35.28 28.58 -29.89
CA SER A 589 35.74 29.97 -29.70
C SER A 589 36.64 30.13 -28.47
N PHE A 590 36.47 29.30 -27.44
CA PHE A 590 37.16 29.44 -26.15
C PHE A 590 38.17 28.32 -25.87
N SER A 591 38.15 27.23 -26.64
CA SER A 591 39.17 26.18 -26.60
C SER A 591 40.34 26.48 -27.55
N ILE A 592 40.80 27.73 -27.57
CA ILE A 592 41.86 28.24 -28.44
C ILE A 592 43.04 28.71 -27.60
N ALA A 593 44.27 28.48 -28.07
CA ALA A 593 45.45 29.06 -27.43
C ALA A 593 45.34 30.59 -27.31
N GLY A 594 45.72 31.12 -26.14
CA GLY A 594 45.58 32.54 -25.81
C GLY A 594 44.25 32.92 -25.14
N SER A 595 43.29 32.00 -25.03
CA SER A 595 42.06 32.25 -24.26
C SER A 595 42.43 32.42 -22.79
N ARG A 596 41.79 33.37 -22.12
CA ARG A 596 42.06 33.73 -20.72
C ARG A 596 40.82 33.46 -19.89
N PHE A 597 41.02 32.95 -18.70
CA PHE A 597 39.97 32.70 -17.72
C PHE A 597 40.40 33.37 -16.42
N ALA A 598 39.55 34.23 -15.86
CA ALA A 598 39.86 34.93 -14.62
C ALA A 598 38.70 34.86 -13.65
N VAL A 599 38.99 34.58 -12.38
CA VAL A 599 37.97 34.61 -11.33
C VAL A 599 37.58 36.04 -11.06
N VAL A 600 36.28 36.32 -11.08
CA VAL A 600 35.73 37.62 -10.70
C VAL A 600 35.14 37.51 -9.30
N THR A 601 35.76 38.22 -8.37
CA THR A 601 35.32 38.36 -6.97
C THR A 601 34.93 39.80 -6.67
N PRO A 602 34.10 40.04 -5.65
CA PRO A 602 33.68 41.38 -5.30
C PRO A 602 34.88 42.15 -4.73
N GLU A 603 35.09 43.36 -5.24
CA GLU A 603 36.20 44.21 -4.82
C GLU A 603 35.63 45.43 -4.09
N LEU A 604 35.82 45.44 -2.77
CA LEU A 604 35.56 46.62 -1.93
C LEU A 604 36.88 47.30 -1.63
N SER A 605 37.01 48.55 -2.09
CA SER A 605 38.17 49.38 -1.80
C SER A 605 37.73 50.79 -1.42
N SER A 606 38.65 51.58 -0.89
CA SER A 606 38.44 53.02 -0.68
C SER A 606 38.19 53.79 -1.98
N ALA A 607 38.47 53.18 -3.14
CA ALA A 607 38.26 53.76 -4.46
C ALA A 607 36.86 53.51 -5.05
N GLY A 608 36.03 52.71 -4.38
CA GLY A 608 34.71 52.30 -4.86
C GLY A 608 34.54 50.79 -4.81
N VAL A 609 33.39 50.34 -5.30
CA VAL A 609 33.02 48.92 -5.30
C VAL A 609 32.86 48.42 -6.75
N SER A 610 33.57 47.35 -7.10
CA SER A 610 33.49 46.66 -8.39
C SER A 610 32.93 45.24 -8.22
N ASN A 611 32.29 44.74 -9.28
CA ASN A 611 31.77 43.36 -9.37
C ASN A 611 30.78 43.01 -8.24
N LEU A 612 29.87 43.93 -7.89
CA LEU A 612 28.88 43.73 -6.84
C LEU A 612 27.95 42.53 -7.11
N ASP A 613 27.72 42.18 -8.37
CA ASP A 613 26.97 41.00 -8.79
C ASP A 613 27.64 39.69 -8.31
N SER A 614 28.97 39.68 -8.21
CA SER A 614 29.74 38.55 -7.69
C SER A 614 29.63 38.35 -6.17
N LEU A 615 29.02 39.28 -5.42
CA LEU A 615 28.69 39.06 -3.99
C LEU A 615 27.66 37.95 -3.80
N LEU A 616 26.72 37.82 -4.73
CA LEU A 616 25.67 36.79 -4.68
C LEU A 616 26.09 35.53 -5.42
N GLN A 617 26.76 35.68 -6.57
CA GLN A 617 27.19 34.55 -7.38
C GLN A 617 28.54 34.83 -8.03
N PRO A 618 29.65 34.32 -7.47
CA PRO A 618 30.96 34.47 -8.09
C PRO A 618 31.01 33.72 -9.42
N TYR A 619 31.79 34.21 -10.37
CA TYR A 619 31.89 33.63 -11.72
C TYR A 619 33.31 33.76 -12.29
N ILE A 620 33.59 32.98 -13.33
CA ILE A 620 34.82 33.07 -14.11
C ILE A 620 34.53 33.88 -15.37
N ASN A 621 35.24 34.97 -15.60
CA ASN A 621 35.17 35.68 -16.88
C ASN A 621 36.12 35.03 -17.89
N ALA A 622 35.67 34.83 -19.12
CA ALA A 622 36.44 34.20 -20.19
C ALA A 622 36.67 35.18 -21.33
N GLU A 623 37.88 35.23 -21.88
CA GLU A 623 38.20 35.94 -23.11
C GLU A 623 38.68 34.95 -24.19
N PRO A 624 38.20 35.06 -25.43
CA PRO A 624 38.64 34.19 -26.52
C PRO A 624 40.06 34.56 -26.97
N GLY A 625 40.89 33.53 -27.17
CA GLY A 625 42.24 33.68 -27.71
C GLY A 625 42.30 33.78 -29.23
N ARG A 626 43.46 34.17 -29.75
CA ARG A 626 43.82 34.06 -31.17
C ARG A 626 45.04 33.15 -31.27
N GLY A 627 44.86 31.91 -31.74
CA GLY A 627 45.94 30.92 -31.75
C GLY A 627 45.50 29.55 -32.25
N THR A 628 46.26 28.51 -31.90
CA THR A 628 45.94 27.12 -32.26
C THR A 628 44.64 26.67 -31.60
N LYS A 629 43.73 26.09 -32.39
CA LYS A 629 42.49 25.48 -31.90
C LYS A 629 42.77 24.22 -31.07
N ASN A 630 41.75 23.75 -30.35
CA ASN A 630 41.76 22.51 -29.55
C ASN A 630 42.76 22.52 -28.39
N ARG A 631 42.86 23.65 -27.69
CA ARG A 631 43.54 23.73 -26.39
C ARG A 631 42.55 23.46 -25.28
N TYR A 632 42.91 22.57 -24.36
CA TYR A 632 42.04 22.12 -23.26
C TYR A 632 42.65 22.35 -21.87
N LEU A 633 43.79 23.04 -21.77
CA LEU A 633 44.47 23.35 -20.52
C LEU A 633 44.80 24.84 -20.45
N PHE A 634 44.31 25.50 -19.41
CA PHE A 634 44.44 26.94 -19.19
C PHE A 634 44.76 27.24 -17.72
N ALA A 635 45.58 28.25 -17.47
CA ALA A 635 45.79 28.76 -16.13
C ALA A 635 44.70 29.77 -15.77
N LEU A 636 44.19 29.69 -14.54
CA LEU A 636 43.19 30.59 -14.02
C LEU A 636 43.86 31.84 -13.42
N GLN A 637 43.43 33.02 -13.87
CA GLN A 637 44.02 34.31 -13.47
C GLN A 637 43.23 34.97 -12.34
N THR A 638 43.90 35.76 -11.50
CA THR A 638 43.27 36.67 -10.54
C THR A 638 43.05 38.03 -11.21
N ALA A 639 41.80 38.50 -11.26
CA ALA A 639 41.26 39.64 -12.00
C ALA A 639 42.23 40.75 -12.47
N ASN A 640 42.27 40.93 -13.80
CA ASN A 640 41.98 42.20 -14.50
C ASN A 640 41.97 41.89 -16.00
N ILE A 641 40.87 41.29 -16.45
CA ILE A 641 40.59 41.12 -17.87
C ILE A 641 40.33 42.50 -18.48
N THR A 642 40.92 42.74 -19.65
CA THR A 642 40.81 44.01 -20.37
C THR A 642 39.36 44.25 -20.79
N ASP A 643 38.89 45.49 -20.75
CA ASP A 643 37.56 45.82 -21.28
C ASP A 643 37.44 45.31 -22.74
N SER A 644 36.38 44.57 -23.04
CA SER A 644 36.15 43.91 -24.32
C SER A 644 36.09 44.88 -25.50
N ARG A 645 35.79 46.16 -25.26
CA ARG A 645 35.87 47.24 -26.26
C ARG A 645 37.24 47.34 -26.93
N TYR A 646 38.29 46.85 -26.27
CA TYR A 646 39.65 46.90 -26.78
C TYR A 646 40.09 45.60 -27.48
N LEU A 647 39.32 44.51 -27.50
CA LEU A 647 39.74 43.19 -28.05
C LEU A 647 40.30 43.24 -29.48
N ASP A 648 39.76 44.11 -30.34
CA ASP A 648 40.21 44.35 -31.73
C ASP A 648 41.21 45.52 -31.86
N GLY A 649 41.71 46.01 -30.74
CA GLY A 649 42.61 47.13 -30.62
C GLY A 649 44.05 46.80 -31.03
N MET A 650 44.83 47.85 -31.31
CA MET A 650 46.24 47.73 -31.66
C MET A 650 47.04 47.65 -30.37
N THR A 651 47.88 46.63 -30.25
CA THR A 651 48.80 46.51 -29.12
C THR A 651 50.01 47.40 -29.38
N ILE A 652 50.45 48.19 -28.41
CA ILE A 652 51.73 48.91 -28.41
C ILE A 652 52.41 48.70 -27.06
N VAL A 653 53.74 48.77 -27.05
CA VAL A 653 54.55 48.52 -25.85
C VAL A 653 55.16 49.83 -25.37
N LEU A 654 55.04 50.12 -24.08
CA LEU A 654 55.69 51.28 -23.48
C LEU A 654 56.85 50.83 -22.60
N ASP A 655 58.04 51.32 -22.91
CA ASP A 655 59.26 51.12 -22.15
C ASP A 655 59.28 52.08 -20.97
N ALA A 656 59.18 51.56 -19.76
CA ALA A 656 59.24 52.31 -18.52
C ALA A 656 60.42 51.85 -17.66
N SER A 657 61.07 52.78 -16.96
CA SER A 657 62.11 52.41 -15.97
C SER A 657 61.54 51.64 -14.79
N GLU A 658 60.28 51.91 -14.43
CA GLU A 658 59.53 51.26 -13.36
C GLU A 658 58.02 51.31 -13.62
N ILE A 659 57.24 50.45 -12.96
CA ILE A 659 55.77 50.39 -13.11
C ILE A 659 55.09 51.58 -12.39
N GLY A 660 55.69 52.07 -11.30
CA GLY A 660 55.08 53.12 -10.47
C GLY A 660 53.68 52.73 -9.99
N ALA A 661 52.70 53.59 -10.25
CA ALA A 661 51.29 53.38 -9.90
C ALA A 661 50.46 52.69 -11.00
N LEU A 662 51.08 52.23 -12.10
CA LEU A 662 50.37 51.57 -13.18
C LEU A 662 49.88 50.19 -12.76
N GLN A 663 48.65 49.87 -13.17
CA GLN A 663 48.02 48.56 -12.99
C GLN A 663 47.40 48.08 -14.31
N VAL A 664 47.13 46.78 -14.43
CA VAL A 664 46.34 46.28 -15.57
C VAL A 664 44.96 46.93 -15.51
N GLY A 665 44.50 47.52 -16.62
CA GLY A 665 43.30 48.36 -16.65
C GLY A 665 43.55 49.87 -16.50
N THR A 666 44.80 50.31 -16.35
CA THR A 666 45.13 51.75 -16.32
C THR A 666 44.76 52.40 -17.68
N PRO A 667 44.01 53.51 -17.68
CA PRO A 667 43.56 54.13 -18.92
C PRO A 667 44.69 54.84 -19.67
N ILE A 668 44.67 54.71 -21.00
CA ILE A 668 45.44 55.54 -21.94
C ILE A 668 44.55 56.70 -22.39
N LEU A 669 45.06 57.91 -22.24
CA LEU A 669 44.28 59.15 -22.33
C LEU A 669 44.82 60.04 -23.46
N PHE A 670 43.95 60.44 -24.38
CA PHE A 670 44.23 61.52 -25.33
C PHE A 670 43.38 62.73 -24.96
N ARG A 671 44.02 63.83 -24.57
CA ARG A 671 43.34 65.06 -24.11
C ARG A 671 42.27 64.82 -23.02
N GLY A 672 42.51 63.82 -22.15
CA GLY A 672 41.59 63.42 -21.08
C GLY A 672 40.53 62.40 -21.46
N LEU A 673 40.40 62.03 -22.73
CA LEU A 673 39.50 60.98 -23.21
C LEU A 673 40.20 59.61 -23.17
N GLU A 674 39.54 58.58 -22.64
CA GLU A 674 40.04 57.21 -22.59
C GLU A 674 39.98 56.55 -23.97
N ILE A 675 41.15 56.29 -24.56
CA ILE A 675 41.30 55.73 -25.91
C ILE A 675 41.90 54.32 -25.92
N GLY A 676 42.37 53.85 -24.77
CA GLY A 676 43.03 52.56 -24.63
C GLY A 676 43.25 52.20 -23.17
N THR A 677 43.91 51.06 -22.94
CA THR A 677 44.21 50.57 -21.59
C THR A 677 45.51 49.77 -21.55
N VAL A 678 46.13 49.72 -20.37
CA VAL A 678 47.21 48.77 -20.06
C VAL A 678 46.66 47.35 -19.94
N THR A 679 47.31 46.38 -20.58
CA THR A 679 46.89 44.97 -20.67
C THR A 679 47.82 44.00 -19.95
N GLY A 680 49.04 44.43 -19.58
CA GLY A 680 50.00 43.60 -18.89
C GLY A 680 51.36 44.28 -18.70
N PHE A 681 52.20 43.63 -17.89
CA PHE A 681 53.58 44.05 -17.63
C PHE A 681 54.49 42.85 -17.83
N THR A 682 55.61 43.05 -18.50
CA THR A 682 56.69 42.08 -18.60
C THR A 682 58.02 42.78 -18.36
N LEU A 683 58.99 42.08 -17.77
CA LEU A 683 60.36 42.59 -17.71
C LEU A 683 60.95 42.58 -19.12
N GLY A 684 61.74 43.62 -19.44
CA GLY A 684 62.57 43.63 -20.63
C GLY A 684 63.52 42.43 -20.62
N GLU A 685 63.98 42.02 -21.81
CA GLU A 685 64.84 40.82 -21.94
C GLU A 685 66.12 40.91 -21.10
N LEU A 686 66.63 42.12 -20.86
CA LEU A 686 67.80 42.41 -20.04
C LEU A 686 67.45 42.84 -18.60
N SER A 687 66.16 42.85 -18.24
CA SER A 687 65.65 43.30 -16.93
C SER A 687 66.03 44.74 -16.54
N ASP A 688 66.41 45.60 -17.49
CA ASP A 688 66.78 47.01 -17.31
C ASP A 688 65.57 47.96 -17.34
N ARG A 689 64.43 47.48 -17.84
CA ARG A 689 63.18 48.21 -18.00
C ARG A 689 61.97 47.28 -17.89
N VAL A 690 60.80 47.87 -17.74
CA VAL A 690 59.52 47.17 -17.77
C VAL A 690 58.80 47.50 -19.07
N TYR A 691 58.42 46.47 -19.82
CA TYR A 691 57.52 46.57 -20.96
C TYR A 691 56.07 46.60 -20.47
N VAL A 692 55.45 47.76 -20.63
CA VAL A 692 54.02 47.97 -20.37
C VAL A 692 53.27 47.67 -21.66
N SER A 693 52.61 46.51 -21.72
CA SER A 693 51.75 46.16 -22.84
C SER A 693 50.46 46.98 -22.75
N THR A 694 50.09 47.65 -23.84
CA THR A 694 48.87 48.46 -23.89
C THR A 694 48.08 48.16 -25.15
N ARG A 695 46.80 48.53 -25.15
CA ARG A 695 45.89 48.26 -26.25
C ARG A 695 45.03 49.48 -26.55
N ILE A 696 45.12 49.97 -27.78
CA ILE A 696 44.43 51.17 -28.24
C ILE A 696 43.19 50.77 -29.04
N GLY A 697 42.04 51.33 -28.70
CA GLY A 697 40.76 51.03 -29.35
C GLY A 697 40.81 51.30 -30.85
N LYS A 698 40.15 50.43 -31.64
CA LYS A 698 40.18 50.47 -33.12
C LYS A 698 39.84 51.85 -33.69
N GLU A 699 38.87 52.53 -33.07
CA GLU A 699 38.43 53.86 -33.51
C GLU A 699 39.45 54.99 -33.25
N TYR A 700 40.46 54.76 -32.40
CA TYR A 700 41.47 55.75 -31.97
C TYR A 700 42.89 55.44 -32.45
N GLN A 701 43.12 54.31 -33.13
CA GLN A 701 44.46 53.91 -33.58
C GLN A 701 45.15 54.97 -34.45
N TYR A 702 44.36 55.73 -35.24
CA TYR A 702 44.85 56.82 -36.08
C TYR A 702 45.53 57.96 -35.31
N LEU A 703 45.28 58.08 -34.00
CA LEU A 703 45.91 59.07 -33.13
C LEU A 703 47.36 58.72 -32.81
N ILE A 704 47.75 57.45 -32.90
CA ILE A 704 49.09 57.00 -32.54
C ILE A 704 50.00 57.07 -33.77
N ARG A 705 51.00 57.94 -33.70
CA ARG A 705 52.06 58.16 -34.69
C ARG A 705 53.42 57.73 -34.16
N ASP A 706 54.39 57.51 -35.05
CA ASP A 706 55.75 57.10 -34.68
C ASP A 706 56.44 58.06 -33.69
N ASN A 707 56.07 59.34 -33.70
CA ASN A 707 56.59 60.36 -32.79
C ASN A 707 55.64 60.70 -31.63
N THR A 708 54.65 59.85 -31.34
CA THR A 708 53.72 60.08 -30.22
C THR A 708 54.46 59.94 -28.91
N GLU A 709 54.27 60.91 -28.02
CA GLU A 709 54.89 60.90 -26.72
C GLU A 709 53.88 60.44 -25.66
N PHE A 710 54.35 59.59 -24.74
CA PHE A 710 53.58 59.00 -23.67
C PHE A 710 54.18 59.44 -22.34
N TRP A 711 53.34 59.82 -21.38
CA TRP A 711 53.80 60.14 -20.03
C TRP A 711 52.80 59.71 -18.95
N LEU A 712 53.31 59.54 -17.74
CA LEU A 712 52.48 59.28 -16.56
C LEU A 712 51.63 60.51 -16.24
N ALA A 713 50.31 60.34 -16.25
CA ALA A 713 49.34 61.33 -15.81
C ALA A 713 48.89 60.99 -14.38
N SER A 714 49.56 61.58 -13.38
CA SER A 714 49.17 61.44 -11.97
C SER A 714 48.00 62.36 -11.61
N GLY A 715 47.16 61.92 -10.67
CA GLY A 715 45.94 62.65 -10.25
C GLY A 715 46.16 63.99 -9.53
N TYR A 716 47.39 64.32 -9.12
CA TYR A 716 47.74 65.61 -8.51
C TYR A 716 49.06 66.12 -9.07
N ASN A 717 49.04 67.33 -9.63
CA ASN A 717 50.25 68.10 -9.90
C ASN A 717 50.23 69.35 -9.01
N LEU A 718 51.13 69.37 -8.02
CA LEU A 718 51.36 70.53 -7.16
C LEU A 718 52.57 71.28 -7.68
N SER A 719 52.35 72.50 -8.16
CA SER A 719 53.41 73.42 -8.54
C SER A 719 53.51 74.54 -7.50
N PHE A 720 54.67 74.68 -6.85
CA PHE A 720 54.93 75.72 -5.86
C PHE A 720 55.76 76.84 -6.50
N GLY A 721 55.21 78.06 -6.54
CA GLY A 721 55.92 79.26 -6.94
C GLY A 721 56.16 80.20 -5.74
N LEU A 722 57.06 81.18 -5.92
CA LEU A 722 57.40 82.17 -4.89
C LEU A 722 56.20 83.04 -4.44
N THR A 723 55.12 83.07 -5.20
CA THR A 723 53.91 83.86 -4.95
C THR A 723 52.67 83.04 -4.57
N GLY A 724 52.78 81.70 -4.50
CA GLY A 724 51.68 80.79 -4.15
C GLY A 724 51.78 79.41 -4.81
N GLY A 725 51.05 78.44 -4.26
CA GLY A 725 50.91 77.10 -4.83
C GLY A 725 49.65 76.98 -5.69
N VAL A 726 49.77 76.40 -6.88
CA VAL A 726 48.63 76.05 -7.74
C VAL A 726 48.44 74.53 -7.69
N VAL A 727 47.24 74.09 -7.29
CA VAL A 727 46.87 72.67 -7.30
C VAL A 727 45.97 72.40 -8.50
N LYS A 728 46.44 71.55 -9.42
CA LYS A 728 45.60 70.98 -10.47
C LYS A 728 45.16 69.58 -10.04
N SER A 729 43.86 69.41 -9.78
CA SER A 729 43.26 68.12 -9.46
C SER A 729 42.87 67.39 -10.75
N GLY A 730 43.36 66.18 -10.93
CA GLY A 730 42.85 65.23 -11.92
C GLY A 730 41.52 64.61 -11.47
N THR A 731 41.01 63.67 -12.27
CA THR A 731 39.84 62.87 -11.89
C THR A 731 40.20 61.88 -10.79
N PHE A 732 39.22 61.51 -9.94
CA PHE A 732 39.44 60.52 -8.88
C PHE A 732 39.91 59.15 -9.42
N LYS A 733 39.48 58.76 -10.64
CA LYS A 733 39.95 57.54 -11.33
C LYS A 733 41.45 57.61 -11.65
N GLN A 734 41.96 58.77 -12.08
CA GLN A 734 43.40 59.01 -12.31
C GLN A 734 44.20 59.05 -11.01
N PHE A 735 43.59 59.45 -9.89
CA PHE A 735 44.22 59.39 -8.58
C PHE A 735 44.43 57.94 -8.11
N VAL A 736 43.41 57.09 -8.26
CA VAL A 736 43.46 55.71 -7.75
C VAL A 736 44.25 54.77 -8.67
N ARG A 737 43.99 54.82 -9.99
CA ARG A 737 44.53 53.84 -10.96
C ARG A 737 45.72 54.38 -11.77
N GLY A 738 46.10 55.63 -11.55
CA GLY A 738 46.98 56.34 -12.47
C GLY A 738 46.36 56.57 -13.85
N GLY A 739 47.15 57.09 -14.78
CA GLY A 739 46.79 57.21 -16.19
C GLY A 739 48.04 57.40 -17.03
N ILE A 740 47.96 57.06 -18.31
CA ILE A 740 49.02 57.38 -19.27
C ILE A 740 48.41 58.36 -20.26
N ALA A 741 48.94 59.58 -20.30
CA ALA A 741 48.50 60.57 -21.27
C ALA A 741 49.42 60.56 -22.48
N ILE A 742 48.83 60.94 -23.63
CA ILE A 742 49.54 60.94 -24.90
C ILE A 742 49.29 62.26 -25.64
N ALA A 743 50.29 62.68 -26.42
CA ALA A 743 50.16 63.73 -27.42
C ALA A 743 51.18 63.53 -28.54
N THR A 744 50.84 63.97 -29.74
CA THR A 744 51.73 63.95 -30.91
C THR A 744 52.28 65.36 -31.14
N PRO A 745 53.61 65.56 -31.14
CA PRO A 745 54.22 66.84 -31.49
C PRO A 745 53.86 67.29 -32.93
N PRO A 746 53.77 68.60 -33.20
CA PRO A 746 53.45 69.10 -34.53
C PRO A 746 54.67 68.92 -35.44
N THR A 747 54.51 68.14 -36.50
CA THR A 747 55.53 67.96 -37.54
C THR A 747 54.93 68.21 -38.92
N VAL A 748 55.72 68.75 -39.84
CA VAL A 748 55.35 68.90 -41.25
C VAL A 748 56.43 68.19 -42.09
N PRO A 749 56.10 67.03 -42.72
CA PRO A 749 54.81 66.35 -42.74
C PRO A 749 54.45 65.65 -41.42
N LEU A 750 53.17 65.28 -41.27
CA LEU A 750 52.69 64.46 -40.15
C LEU A 750 53.37 63.08 -40.20
N SER A 751 53.84 62.61 -39.04
CA SER A 751 54.50 61.30 -38.94
C SER A 751 53.57 60.12 -39.29
N ASN A 752 54.17 58.98 -39.64
CA ASN A 752 53.43 57.79 -40.03
C ASN A 752 52.63 57.21 -38.84
N PRO A 753 51.50 56.50 -39.10
CA PRO A 753 50.81 55.74 -38.06
C PRO A 753 51.74 54.68 -37.45
N ALA A 754 51.63 54.50 -36.14
CA ALA A 754 52.40 53.46 -35.45
C ALA A 754 51.97 52.05 -35.91
N LYS A 755 52.92 51.12 -35.86
CA LYS A 755 52.69 49.69 -36.12
C LYS A 755 52.28 48.96 -34.83
N ALA A 756 51.64 47.81 -35.01
CA ALA A 756 51.38 46.91 -33.88
C ALA A 756 52.71 46.46 -33.24
N GLU A 757 52.71 46.36 -31.92
CA GLU A 757 53.85 45.97 -31.06
C GLU A 757 55.05 46.94 -31.13
N GLN A 758 54.85 48.14 -31.68
CA GLN A 758 55.87 49.18 -31.65
C GLN A 758 56.12 49.67 -30.22
N HIS A 759 57.40 49.91 -29.91
CA HIS A 759 57.87 50.38 -28.62
C HIS A 759 57.93 51.90 -28.55
N PHE A 760 57.49 52.47 -27.43
CA PHE A 760 57.57 53.89 -27.11
C PHE A 760 58.12 54.08 -25.70
N ILE A 761 58.81 55.19 -25.44
CA ILE A 761 59.29 55.49 -24.09
C ILE A 761 58.15 56.11 -23.27
N LEU A 762 57.90 55.56 -22.08
CA LEU A 762 57.00 56.17 -21.10
C LEU A 762 57.78 57.18 -20.25
N LYS A 763 57.51 58.47 -20.46
CA LYS A 763 58.12 59.56 -19.68
C LYS A 763 57.44 59.71 -18.32
N LEU A 764 58.19 60.14 -17.30
CA LEU A 764 57.59 60.45 -15.99
C LEU A 764 56.83 61.78 -15.99
N GLU A 765 57.29 62.75 -16.77
CA GLU A 765 56.73 64.10 -16.82
C GLU A 765 56.16 64.43 -18.21
N PRO A 766 55.11 65.27 -18.29
CA PRO A 766 54.59 65.75 -19.55
C PRO A 766 55.65 66.58 -20.30
N PRO A 767 55.68 66.51 -21.64
CA PRO A 767 56.52 67.38 -22.46
C PRO A 767 56.16 68.85 -22.23
N LYS A 768 57.14 69.75 -22.27
CA LYS A 768 56.87 71.19 -22.21
C LYS A 768 56.01 71.58 -23.41
N ASP A 769 55.01 72.43 -23.18
CA ASP A 769 54.14 73.04 -24.20
C ASP A 769 53.23 72.06 -24.97
N TRP A 770 53.06 70.82 -24.50
CA TRP A 770 52.18 69.83 -25.17
C TRP A 770 50.73 70.29 -25.36
N GLN A 771 50.26 71.19 -24.49
CA GLN A 771 48.91 71.78 -24.57
C GLN A 771 48.76 72.70 -25.78
N GLU A 772 49.84 73.32 -26.23
CA GLU A 772 49.88 74.29 -27.33
C GLU A 772 50.07 73.62 -28.69
N TRP A 773 50.56 72.38 -28.74
CA TRP A 773 50.89 71.67 -29.98
C TRP A 773 49.77 71.60 -31.00
N GLY A 774 48.51 71.44 -30.57
CA GLY A 774 47.35 71.53 -31.46
C GLY A 774 47.35 70.61 -32.69
N THR A 775 48.19 69.56 -32.71
CA THR A 775 48.50 68.78 -33.92
C THR A 775 47.25 68.19 -34.55
N ALA A 776 47.04 68.50 -35.83
CA ALA A 776 45.91 67.99 -36.61
C ALA A 776 46.19 66.54 -37.06
N ILE A 777 45.45 65.58 -36.50
CA ILE A 777 45.58 64.15 -36.82
C ILE A 777 44.25 63.68 -37.42
N PRO A 778 44.12 63.64 -38.76
CA PRO A 778 42.86 63.26 -39.40
C PRO A 778 42.59 61.75 -39.26
N LYS A 779 41.32 61.37 -39.07
CA LYS A 779 40.87 59.98 -38.89
C LYS A 779 41.07 59.10 -40.13
N ARG A 780 41.07 59.72 -41.32
CA ARG A 780 41.04 59.13 -42.67
C ARG A 780 40.11 57.94 -42.81
#